data_AF-A0A8D9A6G2-F1
#
_entry.id   AF-A0A8D9A6G2-F1
#
_cell.length_a   1.000
_cell.length_b   1.000
_cell.length_c   1.000
_cell.angle_alpha   90.00
_cell.angle_beta   90.00
_cell.angle_gamma   90.00
#
_symmetry.space_group_name_H-M   'P 1'
#
loop_
_entity.id
_entity.type
_entity.pdbx_description
1 polymer ?
#
loop_
_entity_poly.entity_id
_entity_poly.type
_entity_poly.pdbx_seq_one_letter_code
_entity_poly.pdbx_strand_id
1 'polypeptide(L)'
;MFQQEIDRLNSYAQRLNQLFYSPSKADKAGLNSLLDDLNSLHYKYYFLQNQKPDKVILIINQLCTLITTQDNFLVAKHCQLIHQIISTQHIVLTDATLKLTLQWCLQALSSCPSISTGDVLLALNTLIASHMTSQVVNSVSSVLFDTLVEPLENKTTVNLNDVFLFRMKCLNGLIPHLSSDKLDILGSQTLTHLCSLHPCSHFLLITLRTICQYHSDQWITSHLGSLISTVLAYAKYDLPGYVFVKPKPIFPSPGFQLDLSVDTSSNSSANKAVSSFKTRAKNKKKNKDRDEEVDIIIVSPSPCNTQSDSEYSDSEISRLKKVNASIRLTCFKLLSTILDKVNKKQVFGFLSTLMLGTESLPSCLLLESSAKCRVAILSALVQIFTHSKPFLALAQFETKSDRSFIPFTSLLADVIVFVHDKLLALLQQEQYASVLIQLLKCIDTLAINCPYDKLRSNLRQQLTDAVFPYLSHRDANITVVALTCFSDMIGLCSNDVLVRLCHLVFSKLQNDDTLVPVLVECWQLLSVVAKLKVNLVLEERGLWTELTLAIDRHLRSNCDTRVQSNDTKQHSSTLCCNTNPKQHSNQSNSNPKPEPKQHSSLVQLHAVIAVQNFCQQLHLCDKGEVPCTELWVQIMTKKYFISLQERGGECPALLTAICDCLASMNPNTYNTLDRTYQRTCLVILFGHCSHEEASVRASAVRGLAIYTLYEYEDPVLLGDVADILVRGARDSAPLVRGKAAWSLGNLSDTLGE
;
A
#
# COMPACT_ATOMS: atom_id res chain seq x y z
N MET A 1 6.56 -45.89 -4.18
CA MET A 1 5.26 -45.20 -4.17
C MET A 1 5.00 -44.43 -5.46
N PHE A 2 5.75 -43.39 -5.84
CA PHE A 2 5.53 -42.67 -7.12
C PHE A 2 5.55 -43.58 -8.35
N GLN A 3 6.54 -44.47 -8.45
CA GLN A 3 6.66 -45.41 -9.57
C GLN A 3 5.45 -46.37 -9.69
N GLN A 4 4.87 -46.78 -8.55
CA GLN A 4 3.73 -47.69 -8.53
C GLN A 4 2.47 -47.04 -9.11
N GLU A 5 2.25 -45.75 -8.83
CA GLU A 5 1.12 -44.99 -9.41
C GLU A 5 1.33 -44.74 -10.91
N ILE A 6 2.58 -44.54 -11.34
CA ILE A 6 2.94 -44.42 -12.76
C ILE A 6 2.66 -45.73 -13.50
N ASP A 7 3.04 -46.87 -12.93
CA ASP A 7 2.83 -48.19 -13.55
C ASP A 7 1.34 -48.52 -13.67
N ARG A 8 0.56 -48.19 -12.62
CA ARG A 8 -0.91 -48.28 -12.65
C ARG A 8 -1.52 -47.40 -13.74
N LEU A 9 -1.11 -46.13 -13.83
CA LEU A 9 -1.58 -45.23 -14.88
C LEU A 9 -1.26 -45.75 -16.28
N ASN A 10 -0.05 -46.30 -16.49
CA ASN A 10 0.33 -46.89 -17.79
C ASN A 10 -0.54 -48.10 -18.15
N SER A 11 -0.84 -48.96 -17.17
CA SER A 11 -1.77 -50.09 -17.34
C SER A 11 -3.17 -49.61 -17.74
N TYR A 12 -3.71 -48.61 -17.04
CA TYR A 12 -5.02 -48.05 -17.31
C TYR A 12 -5.09 -47.34 -18.67
N ALA A 13 -4.02 -46.64 -19.07
CA ALA A 13 -3.91 -46.03 -20.40
C ALA A 13 -3.92 -47.08 -21.53
N GLN A 14 -3.24 -48.23 -21.33
CA GLN A 14 -3.29 -49.34 -22.30
C GLN A 14 -4.69 -49.93 -22.41
N ARG A 15 -5.38 -50.12 -21.28
CA ARG A 15 -6.77 -50.59 -21.24
C ARG A 15 -7.72 -49.60 -21.94
N LEU A 16 -7.50 -48.29 -21.76
CA LEU A 16 -8.26 -47.26 -22.48
C LEU A 16 -8.05 -47.35 -24.00
N ASN A 17 -6.81 -47.49 -24.46
CA ASN A 17 -6.51 -47.65 -25.89
C ASN A 17 -7.22 -48.87 -26.48
N GLN A 18 -7.26 -50.00 -25.76
CA GLN A 18 -7.98 -51.20 -26.22
C GLN A 18 -9.48 -50.95 -26.39
N LEU A 19 -10.10 -50.21 -25.46
CA LEU A 19 -11.51 -49.81 -25.56
C LEU A 19 -11.75 -48.80 -26.69
N PHE A 20 -10.80 -47.88 -26.92
CA PHE A 20 -10.90 -46.85 -27.94
C PHE A 20 -10.89 -47.42 -29.37
N TYR A 21 -10.04 -48.40 -29.66
CA TYR A 21 -9.89 -48.98 -31.00
C TYR A 21 -10.82 -50.18 -31.27
N SER A 22 -11.64 -50.62 -30.30
CA SER A 22 -12.58 -51.74 -30.45
C SER A 22 -14.00 -51.38 -29.96
N PRO A 23 -14.73 -50.50 -30.68
CA PRO A 23 -16.03 -49.97 -30.25
C PRO A 23 -17.14 -51.03 -30.07
N SER A 24 -16.99 -52.24 -30.64
CA SER A 24 -17.93 -53.35 -30.41
C SER A 24 -17.77 -54.06 -29.05
N LYS A 25 -16.70 -53.76 -28.30
CA LYS A 25 -16.40 -54.28 -26.95
C LYS A 25 -16.36 -53.18 -25.87
N ALA A 26 -16.71 -51.94 -26.22
CA ALA A 26 -16.80 -50.83 -25.26
C ALA A 26 -18.08 -50.98 -24.42
N ASP A 27 -18.17 -52.04 -23.63
CA ASP A 27 -19.25 -52.20 -22.67
C ASP A 27 -19.17 -51.05 -21.66
N LYS A 28 -20.30 -50.37 -21.46
CA LYS A 28 -20.47 -49.28 -20.48
C LYS A 28 -19.92 -49.65 -19.10
N ALA A 29 -20.03 -50.91 -18.71
CA ALA A 29 -19.47 -51.46 -17.47
C ALA A 29 -17.92 -51.44 -17.44
N GLY A 30 -17.27 -51.76 -18.56
CA GLY A 30 -15.81 -51.76 -18.69
C GLY A 30 -15.21 -50.35 -18.60
N LEU A 31 -15.87 -49.36 -19.22
CA LEU A 31 -15.48 -47.95 -19.11
C LEU A 31 -15.72 -47.40 -17.69
N ASN A 32 -16.84 -47.77 -17.08
CA ASN A 32 -17.18 -47.36 -15.71
C ASN A 32 -16.13 -47.86 -14.70
N SER A 33 -15.73 -49.13 -14.79
CA SER A 33 -14.66 -49.69 -13.96
C SER A 33 -13.32 -49.00 -14.21
N LEU A 34 -12.98 -48.70 -15.47
CA LEU A 34 -11.74 -47.98 -15.79
C LEU A 34 -11.71 -46.58 -15.17
N LEU A 35 -12.83 -45.85 -15.18
CA LEU A 35 -12.93 -44.53 -14.55
C LEU A 35 -12.82 -44.62 -13.03
N ASP A 36 -13.34 -45.67 -12.40
CA ASP A 36 -13.15 -45.93 -10.96
C ASP A 36 -11.67 -46.19 -10.65
N ASP A 37 -11.02 -47.03 -11.46
CA ASP A 37 -9.61 -47.35 -11.32
C ASP A 37 -8.73 -46.09 -11.48
N LEU A 38 -9.04 -45.22 -12.45
CA LEU A 38 -8.33 -43.96 -12.66
C LEU A 38 -8.54 -42.96 -11.51
N ASN A 39 -9.78 -42.76 -11.06
CA ASN A 39 -10.09 -41.86 -9.93
C ASN A 39 -9.53 -42.38 -8.58
N SER A 40 -9.20 -43.67 -8.48
CA SER A 40 -8.60 -44.28 -7.29
C SER A 40 -7.10 -43.99 -7.14
N LEU A 41 -6.44 -43.43 -8.18
CA LEU A 41 -5.03 -43.09 -8.12
C LEU A 41 -4.74 -42.00 -7.08
N HIS A 42 -3.56 -42.06 -6.47
CA HIS A 42 -3.16 -41.13 -5.41
C HIS A 42 -2.57 -39.83 -5.96
N TYR A 43 -3.44 -38.95 -6.47
CA TYR A 43 -3.04 -37.67 -7.06
C TYR A 43 -2.45 -36.64 -6.06
N LYS A 44 -2.32 -36.93 -4.76
CA LYS A 44 -1.56 -36.08 -3.83
C LYS A 44 -0.04 -36.22 -4.00
N TYR A 45 0.42 -37.24 -4.72
CA TYR A 45 1.84 -37.54 -4.88
C TYR A 45 2.51 -36.83 -6.06
N TYR A 46 1.92 -35.82 -6.70
CA TYR A 46 2.58 -35.01 -7.77
C TYR A 46 3.40 -35.80 -8.83
N PHE A 47 3.03 -37.05 -9.11
CA PHE A 47 3.86 -37.98 -9.87
C PHE A 47 3.84 -37.72 -11.38
N LEU A 48 2.92 -36.87 -11.85
CA LEU A 48 2.75 -36.54 -13.26
C LEU A 48 3.59 -35.35 -13.73
N GLN A 49 4.18 -34.57 -12.82
CA GLN A 49 5.03 -33.43 -13.20
C GLN A 49 6.39 -33.86 -13.77
N ASN A 50 6.86 -35.05 -13.39
CA ASN A 50 8.19 -35.57 -13.76
C ASN A 50 8.17 -36.48 -15.01
N GLN A 51 7.00 -36.79 -15.58
CA GLN A 51 6.88 -37.58 -16.81
C GLN A 51 6.07 -36.83 -17.86
N LYS A 52 6.33 -37.11 -19.15
CA LYS A 52 5.70 -36.49 -20.32
C LYS A 52 4.18 -36.30 -20.11
N PRO A 53 3.69 -35.06 -19.91
CA PRO A 53 2.27 -34.78 -19.62
C PRO A 53 1.33 -35.21 -20.76
N ASP A 54 1.89 -35.41 -21.97
CA ASP A 54 1.21 -35.83 -23.19
C ASP A 54 0.32 -37.07 -23.01
N LYS A 55 0.75 -38.06 -22.21
CA LYS A 55 -0.04 -39.29 -22.00
C LYS A 55 -1.35 -39.01 -21.27
N VAL A 56 -1.33 -38.13 -20.27
CA VAL A 56 -2.51 -37.80 -19.47
C VAL A 56 -3.46 -36.91 -20.26
N ILE A 57 -2.90 -36.00 -21.06
CA ILE A 57 -3.64 -35.16 -21.99
C ILE A 57 -4.35 -36.03 -23.04
N LEU A 58 -3.68 -37.07 -23.56
CA LEU A 58 -4.29 -38.05 -24.46
C LEU A 58 -5.43 -38.84 -23.81
N ILE A 59 -5.28 -39.26 -22.54
CA ILE A 59 -6.35 -39.94 -21.79
C ILE A 59 -7.60 -39.04 -21.70
N ILE A 60 -7.42 -37.76 -21.36
CA ILE A 60 -8.53 -36.80 -21.31
C ILE A 60 -9.19 -36.67 -22.68
N ASN A 61 -8.41 -36.53 -23.74
CA ASN A 61 -8.91 -36.39 -25.11
C ASN A 61 -9.70 -37.63 -25.57
N GLN A 62 -9.19 -38.84 -25.31
CA GLN A 62 -9.86 -40.10 -25.63
C GLN A 62 -11.15 -40.30 -24.83
N LEU A 63 -11.18 -39.92 -23.55
CA LEU A 63 -12.38 -40.04 -22.73
C LEU A 63 -13.47 -39.04 -23.13
N CYS A 64 -13.11 -37.80 -23.48
CA CYS A 64 -14.05 -36.81 -24.02
C CYS A 64 -14.68 -37.25 -25.36
N THR A 65 -14.03 -38.13 -26.12
CA THR A 65 -14.56 -38.65 -27.39
C THR A 65 -15.36 -39.95 -27.21
N LEU A 66 -15.02 -40.78 -26.22
CA LEU A 66 -15.73 -42.04 -25.93
C LEU A 66 -17.00 -41.87 -25.08
N ILE A 67 -17.02 -40.90 -24.15
CA ILE A 67 -18.13 -40.73 -23.20
C ILE A 67 -19.22 -39.87 -23.84
N THR A 68 -20.40 -40.46 -24.02
CA THR A 68 -21.59 -39.73 -24.47
C THR A 68 -22.11 -38.83 -23.35
N THR A 69 -22.50 -37.60 -23.69
CA THR A 69 -22.98 -36.59 -22.72
C THR A 69 -24.34 -36.90 -22.10
N GLN A 70 -24.97 -38.02 -22.50
CA GLN A 70 -26.25 -38.50 -21.96
C GLN A 70 -26.05 -39.41 -20.73
N ASP A 71 -24.83 -39.89 -20.45
CA ASP A 71 -24.56 -40.85 -19.39
C ASP A 71 -24.07 -40.20 -18.09
N ASN A 72 -25.01 -39.89 -17.19
CA ASN A 72 -24.74 -39.13 -15.96
C ASN A 72 -23.60 -39.67 -15.11
N PHE A 73 -23.49 -40.99 -14.95
CA PHE A 73 -22.48 -41.59 -14.08
C PHE A 73 -21.08 -41.53 -14.68
N LEU A 74 -20.97 -41.79 -15.99
CA LEU A 74 -19.68 -41.69 -16.69
C LEU A 74 -19.21 -40.23 -16.78
N VAL A 75 -20.14 -39.30 -17.04
CA VAL A 75 -19.87 -37.86 -17.06
C VAL A 75 -19.33 -37.39 -15.70
N ALA A 76 -20.02 -37.71 -14.60
CA ALA A 76 -19.58 -37.33 -13.26
C ALA A 76 -18.18 -37.86 -12.94
N LYS A 77 -17.92 -39.15 -13.19
CA LYS A 77 -16.59 -39.76 -12.94
C LYS A 77 -15.50 -39.16 -13.82
N HIS A 78 -15.79 -38.82 -15.07
CA HIS A 78 -14.82 -38.17 -15.95
C HIS A 78 -14.53 -36.74 -15.51
N CYS A 79 -15.54 -35.98 -15.10
CA CYS A 79 -15.36 -34.64 -14.55
C CYS A 79 -14.51 -34.63 -13.26
N GLN A 80 -14.71 -35.62 -12.39
CA GLN A 80 -13.86 -35.82 -11.20
C GLN A 80 -12.41 -36.12 -11.58
N LEU A 81 -12.20 -36.96 -12.60
CA LEU A 81 -10.87 -37.27 -13.11
C LEU A 81 -10.17 -36.01 -13.67
N ILE A 82 -10.87 -35.23 -14.49
CA ILE A 82 -10.38 -33.94 -15.01
C ILE A 82 -9.99 -33.01 -13.84
N HIS A 83 -10.88 -32.88 -12.85
CA HIS A 83 -10.65 -32.04 -11.68
C HIS A 83 -9.40 -32.49 -10.93
N GLN A 84 -9.25 -33.79 -10.62
CA GLN A 84 -8.11 -34.32 -9.89
C GLN A 84 -6.80 -34.11 -10.65
N ILE A 85 -6.76 -34.48 -11.93
CA ILE A 85 -5.58 -34.33 -12.77
C ILE A 85 -5.13 -32.87 -12.85
N ILE A 86 -6.03 -31.94 -13.15
CA ILE A 86 -5.66 -30.54 -13.38
C ILE A 86 -5.35 -29.83 -12.06
N SER A 87 -6.22 -29.98 -11.05
CA SER A 87 -6.09 -29.22 -9.80
C SER A 87 -4.96 -29.71 -8.89
N THR A 88 -4.76 -31.04 -8.79
CA THR A 88 -3.81 -31.60 -7.83
C THR A 88 -2.45 -31.89 -8.45
N GLN A 89 -2.37 -32.16 -9.75
CA GLN A 89 -1.10 -32.41 -10.45
C GLN A 89 -0.59 -31.19 -11.22
N HIS A 90 -1.38 -30.12 -11.30
CA HIS A 90 -1.06 -28.86 -12.01
C HIS A 90 -0.69 -29.08 -13.49
N ILE A 91 -1.40 -29.98 -14.18
CA ILE A 91 -1.18 -30.23 -15.61
C ILE A 91 -1.91 -29.16 -16.43
N VAL A 92 -1.19 -28.58 -17.40
CA VAL A 92 -1.73 -27.67 -18.42
C VAL A 92 -2.04 -28.47 -19.67
N LEU A 93 -3.27 -28.35 -20.20
CA LEU A 93 -3.70 -29.03 -21.41
C LEU A 93 -3.19 -28.29 -22.65
N THR A 94 -3.04 -29.02 -23.76
CA THR A 94 -2.82 -28.41 -25.07
C THR A 94 -4.08 -27.70 -25.56
N ASP A 95 -3.94 -26.62 -26.34
CA ASP A 95 -5.06 -25.81 -26.84
C ASP A 95 -6.14 -26.65 -27.56
N ALA A 96 -5.74 -27.64 -28.35
CA ALA A 96 -6.65 -28.56 -29.02
C ALA A 96 -7.47 -29.40 -28.04
N THR A 97 -6.81 -29.95 -27.02
CA THR A 97 -7.48 -30.77 -25.98
C THR A 97 -8.35 -29.89 -25.10
N LEU A 98 -7.88 -28.70 -24.71
CA LEU A 98 -8.66 -27.74 -23.93
C LEU A 98 -9.96 -27.37 -24.66
N LYS A 99 -9.89 -27.02 -25.95
CA LYS A 99 -11.07 -26.68 -26.76
C LYS A 99 -12.06 -27.83 -26.80
N LEU A 100 -11.59 -29.05 -27.04
CA LEU A 100 -12.41 -30.25 -27.08
C LEU A 100 -13.07 -30.54 -25.73
N THR A 101 -12.31 -30.47 -24.62
CA THR A 101 -12.84 -30.71 -23.27
C THR A 101 -13.83 -29.64 -22.85
N LEU A 102 -13.59 -28.35 -23.15
CA LEU A 102 -14.56 -27.27 -22.87
C LEU A 102 -15.86 -27.44 -23.65
N GLN A 103 -15.80 -27.82 -24.93
CA GLN A 103 -16.98 -28.11 -25.75
C GLN A 103 -17.74 -29.32 -25.23
N TRP A 104 -17.04 -30.38 -24.82
CA TRP A 104 -17.64 -31.56 -24.21
C TRP A 104 -18.34 -31.22 -22.89
N CYS A 105 -17.73 -30.42 -22.01
CA CYS A 105 -18.37 -29.95 -20.78
C CYS A 105 -19.63 -29.10 -21.04
N LEU A 106 -19.59 -28.22 -22.05
CA LEU A 106 -20.76 -27.43 -22.46
C LEU A 106 -21.91 -28.31 -22.96
N GLN A 107 -21.59 -29.32 -23.78
CA GLN A 107 -22.58 -30.27 -24.27
C GLN A 107 -23.13 -31.16 -23.14
N ALA A 108 -22.32 -31.49 -22.14
CA ALA A 108 -22.77 -32.15 -20.93
C ALA A 108 -23.75 -31.27 -20.13
N LEU A 109 -23.46 -29.97 -19.94
CA LEU A 109 -24.36 -29.04 -19.24
C LEU A 109 -25.73 -28.86 -19.94
N SER A 110 -25.79 -28.96 -21.27
CA SER A 110 -27.05 -28.87 -22.01
C SER A 110 -27.85 -30.18 -22.01
N SER A 111 -27.17 -31.33 -21.91
CA SER A 111 -27.78 -32.66 -22.08
C SER A 111 -28.07 -33.40 -20.76
N CYS A 112 -27.40 -33.05 -19.65
CA CYS A 112 -27.45 -33.83 -18.41
C CYS A 112 -28.65 -33.50 -17.47
N PRO A 113 -29.31 -34.53 -16.92
CA PRO A 113 -30.14 -34.45 -15.71
C PRO A 113 -29.39 -34.11 -14.39
N SER A 114 -30.16 -33.72 -13.38
CA SER A 114 -29.81 -33.07 -12.10
C SER A 114 -28.54 -33.46 -11.33
N ILE A 115 -28.02 -34.69 -11.45
CA ILE A 115 -27.06 -35.23 -10.47
C ILE A 115 -25.60 -34.90 -10.84
N SER A 116 -25.24 -34.91 -12.13
CA SER A 116 -23.87 -34.68 -12.59
C SER A 116 -23.51 -33.21 -12.79
N THR A 117 -24.48 -32.29 -12.73
CA THR A 117 -24.27 -30.85 -12.95
C THR A 117 -23.18 -30.26 -12.06
N GLY A 118 -23.13 -30.68 -10.78
CA GLY A 118 -22.11 -30.24 -9.83
C GLY A 118 -20.69 -30.63 -10.26
N ASP A 119 -20.49 -31.89 -10.66
CA ASP A 119 -19.19 -32.39 -11.13
C ASP A 119 -18.76 -31.71 -12.44
N VAL A 120 -19.69 -31.49 -13.38
CA VAL A 120 -19.39 -30.80 -14.64
C VAL A 120 -18.95 -29.36 -14.37
N LEU A 121 -19.63 -28.64 -13.48
CA LEU A 121 -19.24 -27.27 -13.09
C LEU A 121 -17.90 -27.26 -12.34
N LEU A 122 -17.62 -28.26 -11.50
CA LEU A 122 -16.34 -28.40 -10.83
C LEU A 122 -15.19 -28.57 -11.83
N ALA A 123 -15.36 -29.45 -12.82
CA ALA A 123 -14.39 -29.65 -13.89
C ALA A 123 -14.20 -28.39 -14.74
N LEU A 124 -15.31 -27.72 -15.10
CA LEU A 124 -15.27 -26.48 -15.87
C LEU A 124 -14.53 -25.37 -15.13
N ASN A 125 -14.79 -25.20 -13.83
CA ASN A 125 -14.08 -24.26 -12.99
C ASN A 125 -12.57 -24.53 -12.98
N THR A 126 -12.15 -25.80 -12.88
CA THR A 126 -10.72 -26.12 -12.93
C THR A 126 -10.07 -25.85 -14.27
N LEU A 127 -10.77 -26.11 -15.38
CA LEU A 127 -10.28 -25.81 -16.72
C LEU A 127 -10.09 -24.30 -16.91
N ILE A 128 -11.08 -23.50 -16.52
CA ILE A 128 -11.03 -22.03 -16.64
C ILE A 128 -9.93 -21.46 -15.72
N ALA A 129 -9.90 -21.86 -14.45
CA ALA A 129 -8.96 -21.32 -13.47
C ALA A 129 -7.49 -21.62 -13.80
N SER A 130 -7.20 -22.80 -14.35
CA SER A 130 -5.84 -23.19 -14.71
C SER A 130 -5.36 -22.57 -16.03
N HIS A 131 -6.27 -22.14 -16.91
CA HIS A 131 -5.95 -21.65 -18.27
C HIS A 131 -6.46 -20.22 -18.48
N MET A 132 -6.47 -19.40 -17.42
CA MET A 132 -7.06 -18.06 -17.43
C MET A 132 -6.43 -17.09 -18.44
N THR A 133 -5.22 -17.35 -18.95
CA THR A 133 -4.54 -16.54 -19.97
C THR A 133 -4.61 -17.12 -21.39
N SER A 134 -5.22 -18.30 -21.58
CA SER A 134 -5.29 -18.96 -22.88
C SER A 134 -6.24 -18.25 -23.85
N GLN A 135 -5.81 -18.09 -25.11
CA GLN A 135 -6.66 -17.58 -26.19
C GLN A 135 -7.87 -18.47 -26.47
N VAL A 136 -7.78 -19.77 -26.17
CA VAL A 136 -8.90 -20.70 -26.33
C VAL A 136 -10.02 -20.32 -25.38
N VAL A 137 -9.74 -20.07 -24.09
CA VAL A 137 -10.76 -19.66 -23.11
C VAL A 137 -11.43 -18.35 -23.54
N ASN A 138 -10.65 -17.38 -24.05
CA ASN A 138 -11.19 -16.15 -24.60
C ASN A 138 -12.14 -16.40 -25.78
N SER A 139 -11.78 -17.30 -26.71
CA SER A 139 -12.63 -17.61 -27.87
C SER A 139 -13.97 -18.26 -27.52
N VAL A 140 -14.07 -18.98 -26.40
CA VAL A 140 -15.31 -19.66 -25.95
C VAL A 140 -15.99 -18.93 -24.79
N SER A 141 -15.43 -17.82 -24.29
CA SER A 141 -15.93 -17.10 -23.10
C SER A 141 -17.38 -16.67 -23.25
N SER A 142 -17.75 -16.20 -24.45
CA SER A 142 -19.10 -15.75 -24.77
C SER A 142 -20.13 -16.88 -24.61
N VAL A 143 -19.86 -18.05 -25.20
CA VAL A 143 -20.75 -19.22 -25.17
C VAL A 143 -20.83 -19.80 -23.75
N LEU A 144 -19.69 -19.85 -23.05
CA LEU A 144 -19.63 -20.27 -21.65
C LEU A 144 -20.49 -19.39 -20.76
N PHE A 145 -20.40 -18.06 -20.95
CA PHE A 145 -21.22 -17.11 -20.20
C PHE A 145 -22.71 -17.32 -20.43
N ASP A 146 -23.13 -17.44 -21.69
CA ASP A 146 -24.55 -17.57 -22.05
C ASP A 146 -25.18 -18.84 -21.44
N THR A 147 -24.37 -19.89 -21.28
CA THR A 147 -24.79 -21.15 -20.63
C THR A 147 -24.82 -21.04 -19.10
N LEU A 148 -23.88 -20.31 -18.50
CA LEU A 148 -23.69 -20.25 -17.04
C LEU A 148 -24.50 -19.15 -16.34
N VAL A 149 -24.95 -18.13 -17.08
CA VAL A 149 -25.78 -17.04 -16.54
C VAL A 149 -27.13 -17.55 -16.02
N GLU A 150 -27.68 -18.59 -16.66
CA GLU A 150 -28.92 -19.20 -16.20
C GLU A 150 -28.75 -19.94 -14.86
N PRO A 151 -29.74 -19.91 -13.97
CA PRO A 151 -29.70 -20.60 -12.68
C PRO A 151 -29.78 -22.11 -12.84
N LEU A 152 -28.63 -22.75 -13.08
CA LEU A 152 -28.50 -24.20 -13.26
C LEU A 152 -28.85 -25.00 -12.00
N GLU A 153 -28.81 -24.38 -10.82
CA GLU A 153 -29.27 -24.95 -9.56
C GLU A 153 -30.73 -25.41 -9.62
N ASN A 154 -31.59 -24.74 -10.42
CA ASN A 154 -33.00 -25.11 -10.60
C ASN A 154 -33.17 -26.45 -11.34
N LYS A 155 -32.13 -26.91 -12.05
CA LYS A 155 -32.14 -28.22 -12.72
C LYS A 155 -31.83 -29.36 -11.74
N THR A 156 -31.46 -29.06 -10.49
CA THR A 156 -31.00 -30.03 -9.51
C THR A 156 -31.85 -29.99 -8.23
N THR A 157 -31.99 -31.12 -7.53
CA THR A 157 -32.70 -31.19 -6.24
C THR A 157 -31.76 -31.44 -5.06
N VAL A 158 -30.47 -31.69 -5.33
CA VAL A 158 -29.45 -32.05 -4.34
C VAL A 158 -28.24 -31.12 -4.54
N ASN A 159 -27.58 -30.74 -3.45
CA ASN A 159 -26.36 -29.90 -3.46
C ASN A 159 -26.53 -28.53 -4.15
N LEU A 160 -27.71 -27.90 -4.01
CA LEU A 160 -28.04 -26.60 -4.62
C LEU A 160 -26.97 -25.52 -4.39
N ASN A 161 -26.46 -25.42 -3.16
CA ASN A 161 -25.44 -24.43 -2.79
C ASN A 161 -24.09 -24.70 -3.46
N ASP A 162 -23.72 -25.97 -3.65
CA ASP A 162 -22.46 -26.34 -4.30
C ASP A 162 -22.55 -26.10 -5.81
N VAL A 163 -23.68 -26.45 -6.43
CA VAL A 163 -23.96 -26.14 -7.84
C VAL A 163 -23.91 -24.63 -8.08
N PHE A 164 -24.58 -23.84 -7.23
CA PHE A 164 -24.51 -22.38 -7.28
C PHE A 164 -23.07 -21.86 -7.11
N LEU A 165 -22.33 -22.38 -6.13
CA LEU A 165 -20.96 -21.97 -5.86
C LEU A 165 -20.03 -22.27 -7.04
N PHE A 166 -20.09 -23.47 -7.62
CA PHE A 166 -19.27 -23.83 -8.77
C PHE A 166 -19.66 -23.03 -10.01
N ARG A 167 -20.95 -22.76 -10.24
CA ARG A 167 -21.43 -21.86 -11.29
C ARG A 167 -20.83 -20.46 -11.16
N MET A 168 -20.91 -19.87 -9.96
CA MET A 168 -20.32 -18.55 -9.69
C MET A 168 -18.79 -18.56 -9.82
N LYS A 169 -18.11 -19.64 -9.45
CA LYS A 169 -16.66 -19.81 -9.65
C LYS A 169 -16.26 -19.81 -11.12
N CYS A 170 -17.00 -20.55 -11.95
CA CYS A 170 -16.81 -20.51 -13.40
C CYS A 170 -17.00 -19.10 -13.95
N LEU A 171 -18.11 -18.42 -13.60
CA LEU A 171 -18.40 -17.05 -14.04
C LEU A 171 -17.30 -16.07 -13.60
N ASN A 172 -16.82 -16.17 -12.36
CA ASN A 172 -15.73 -15.33 -11.86
C ASN A 172 -14.42 -15.53 -12.66
N GLY A 173 -14.10 -16.77 -13.05
CA GLY A 173 -12.94 -17.06 -13.88
C GLY A 173 -13.03 -16.51 -15.31
N LEU A 174 -14.25 -16.26 -15.81
CA LEU A 174 -14.47 -15.69 -17.14
C LEU A 174 -14.37 -14.17 -17.19
N ILE A 175 -14.56 -13.46 -16.06
CA ILE A 175 -14.61 -11.98 -15.97
C ILE A 175 -13.54 -11.26 -16.83
N PRO A 176 -12.25 -11.65 -16.82
CA PRO A 176 -11.21 -10.97 -17.61
C PRO A 176 -11.44 -10.99 -19.13
N HIS A 177 -12.27 -11.91 -19.63
CA HIS A 177 -12.54 -12.16 -21.05
C HIS A 177 -13.94 -11.76 -21.50
N LEU A 178 -14.74 -11.15 -20.63
CA LEU A 178 -16.13 -10.78 -20.94
C LEU A 178 -16.22 -9.35 -21.50
N SER A 179 -17.19 -9.12 -22.37
CA SER A 179 -17.57 -7.77 -22.82
C SER A 179 -18.29 -7.00 -21.70
N SER A 180 -18.32 -5.66 -21.81
CA SER A 180 -19.00 -4.79 -20.83
C SER A 180 -20.45 -5.21 -20.59
N ASP A 181 -21.23 -5.46 -21.65
CA ASP A 181 -22.65 -5.84 -21.53
C ASP A 181 -22.86 -7.13 -20.70
N LYS A 182 -21.94 -8.10 -20.82
CA LYS A 182 -21.98 -9.35 -20.05
C LYS A 182 -21.58 -9.12 -18.59
N LEU A 183 -20.61 -8.24 -18.35
CA LEU A 183 -20.23 -7.83 -17.00
C LEU A 183 -21.35 -7.06 -16.30
N ASP A 184 -22.12 -6.24 -17.01
CA ASP A 184 -23.30 -5.54 -16.50
C ASP A 184 -24.35 -6.52 -15.98
N ILE A 185 -24.69 -7.53 -16.79
CA ILE A 185 -25.63 -8.59 -16.41
C ILE A 185 -25.12 -9.32 -15.17
N LEU A 186 -23.87 -9.78 -15.17
CA LEU A 186 -23.29 -10.51 -14.04
C LEU A 186 -23.23 -9.67 -12.76
N GLY A 187 -22.89 -8.37 -12.89
CA GLY A 187 -22.86 -7.42 -11.79
C GLY A 187 -24.24 -7.24 -11.16
N SER A 188 -25.27 -7.05 -11.98
CA SER A 188 -26.66 -6.91 -11.51
C SER A 188 -27.17 -8.16 -10.79
N GLN A 189 -26.88 -9.35 -11.33
CA GLN A 189 -27.23 -10.62 -10.68
C GLN A 189 -26.49 -10.82 -9.37
N THR A 190 -25.17 -10.55 -9.35
CA THR A 190 -24.34 -10.70 -8.15
C THR A 190 -24.82 -9.77 -7.02
N LEU A 191 -25.11 -8.50 -7.34
CA LEU A 191 -25.67 -7.55 -6.38
C LEU A 191 -27.04 -8.00 -5.86
N THR A 192 -27.90 -8.52 -6.73
CA THR A 192 -29.22 -9.04 -6.34
C THR A 192 -29.10 -10.23 -5.38
N HIS A 193 -28.18 -11.16 -5.64
CA HIS A 193 -27.91 -12.29 -4.73
C HIS A 193 -27.31 -11.83 -3.40
N LEU A 194 -26.49 -10.78 -3.38
CA LEU A 194 -25.94 -10.22 -2.14
C LEU A 194 -26.97 -9.46 -1.31
N CYS A 195 -28.12 -9.09 -1.91
CA CYS A 195 -29.21 -8.45 -1.18
C CYS A 195 -29.95 -9.43 -0.24
N SER A 196 -29.90 -10.73 -0.52
CA SER A 196 -30.29 -11.77 0.45
C SER A 196 -29.04 -12.30 1.14
N LEU A 197 -29.16 -12.69 2.41
CA LEU A 197 -28.06 -13.38 3.08
C LEU A 197 -27.95 -14.79 2.49
N HIS A 198 -26.95 -15.01 1.63
CA HIS A 198 -26.76 -16.26 0.91
C HIS A 198 -25.63 -17.09 1.57
N PRO A 199 -25.72 -18.44 1.62
CA PRO A 199 -24.63 -19.27 2.13
C PRO A 199 -23.28 -19.04 1.42
N CYS A 200 -23.33 -18.64 0.14
CA CYS A 200 -22.16 -18.34 -0.68
C CYS A 200 -21.76 -16.84 -0.70
N SER A 201 -22.24 -16.00 0.23
CA SER A 201 -21.96 -14.55 0.24
C SER A 201 -20.46 -14.21 0.19
N HIS A 202 -19.59 -15.02 0.81
CA HIS A 202 -18.14 -14.83 0.69
C HIS A 202 -17.70 -14.83 -0.77
N PHE A 203 -18.09 -15.85 -1.53
CA PHE A 203 -17.67 -15.97 -2.92
C PHE A 203 -18.34 -14.92 -3.80
N LEU A 204 -19.60 -14.57 -3.54
CA LEU A 204 -20.28 -13.47 -4.23
C LEU A 204 -19.56 -12.13 -4.06
N LEU A 205 -19.02 -11.83 -2.86
CA LEU A 205 -18.19 -10.64 -2.64
C LEU A 205 -16.86 -10.69 -3.41
N ILE A 206 -16.26 -11.89 -3.53
CA ILE A 206 -15.07 -12.09 -4.39
C ILE A 206 -15.43 -11.77 -5.84
N THR A 207 -16.52 -12.34 -6.36
CA THR A 207 -17.00 -12.09 -7.71
C THR A 207 -17.26 -10.60 -7.94
N LEU A 208 -17.98 -9.93 -7.04
CA LEU A 208 -18.25 -8.50 -7.14
C LEU A 208 -16.96 -7.66 -7.17
N ARG A 209 -15.97 -8.02 -6.36
CA ARG A 209 -14.65 -7.37 -6.36
C ARG A 209 -13.93 -7.58 -7.69
N THR A 210 -13.93 -8.79 -8.24
CA THR A 210 -13.33 -9.08 -9.55
C THR A 210 -14.04 -8.29 -10.64
N ILE A 211 -15.38 -8.17 -10.61
CA ILE A 211 -16.13 -7.33 -11.54
C ILE A 211 -15.66 -5.88 -11.43
N CYS A 212 -15.61 -5.30 -10.22
CA CYS A 212 -15.09 -3.94 -10.03
C CYS A 212 -13.65 -3.77 -10.54
N GLN A 213 -12.80 -4.81 -10.45
CA GLN A 213 -11.43 -4.76 -10.95
C GLN A 213 -11.35 -4.69 -12.48
N TYR A 214 -12.22 -5.39 -13.21
CA TYR A 214 -12.18 -5.48 -14.69
C TYR A 214 -13.19 -4.59 -15.41
N HIS A 215 -14.24 -4.13 -14.75
CA HIS A 215 -15.23 -3.23 -15.35
C HIS A 215 -14.70 -1.80 -15.54
N SER A 216 -15.35 -1.05 -16.42
CA SER A 216 -15.16 0.39 -16.59
C SER A 216 -15.43 1.19 -15.31
N ASP A 217 -14.67 2.26 -15.10
CA ASP A 217 -14.82 3.15 -13.95
C ASP A 217 -16.21 3.82 -13.95
N GLN A 218 -16.76 4.12 -15.13
CA GLN A 218 -18.11 4.68 -15.29
C GLN A 218 -19.18 3.79 -14.65
N TRP A 219 -19.07 2.47 -14.82
CA TRP A 219 -20.01 1.53 -14.20
C TRP A 219 -19.95 1.53 -12.68
N ILE A 220 -18.73 1.56 -12.13
CA ILE A 220 -18.53 1.63 -10.68
C ILE A 220 -19.15 2.91 -10.14
N THR A 221 -18.98 4.02 -10.85
CA THR A 221 -19.57 5.30 -10.45
C THR A 221 -21.09 5.33 -10.54
N SER A 222 -21.71 4.67 -11.53
CA SER A 222 -23.17 4.60 -11.65
C SER A 222 -23.81 3.67 -10.61
N HIS A 223 -23.09 2.62 -10.19
CA HIS A 223 -23.54 1.67 -9.17
C HIS A 223 -22.98 1.95 -7.77
N LEU A 224 -22.28 3.08 -7.57
CA LEU A 224 -21.54 3.39 -6.34
C LEU A 224 -22.40 3.29 -5.08
N GLY A 225 -23.64 3.77 -5.15
CA GLY A 225 -24.60 3.69 -4.06
C GLY A 225 -24.97 2.25 -3.65
N SER A 226 -25.16 1.36 -4.61
CA SER A 226 -25.44 -0.06 -4.36
C SER A 226 -24.20 -0.81 -3.86
N LEU A 227 -23.03 -0.45 -4.37
CA LEU A 227 -21.76 -1.03 -3.96
C LEU A 227 -21.41 -0.66 -2.51
N ILE A 228 -21.51 0.63 -2.14
CA ILE A 228 -21.23 1.09 -0.77
C ILE A 228 -22.23 0.49 0.21
N SER A 229 -23.53 0.42 -0.12
CA SER A 229 -24.50 -0.18 0.79
C SER A 229 -24.28 -1.67 1.01
N THR A 230 -23.86 -2.39 -0.04
CA THR A 230 -23.43 -3.79 0.07
C THR A 230 -22.21 -3.91 0.98
N VAL A 231 -21.21 -3.03 0.81
CA VAL A 231 -20.03 -3.00 1.68
C VAL A 231 -20.42 -2.77 3.14
N LEU A 232 -21.26 -1.79 3.44
CA LEU A 232 -21.65 -1.49 4.82
C LEU A 232 -22.47 -2.62 5.47
N ALA A 233 -23.33 -3.30 4.71
CA ALA A 233 -24.08 -4.44 5.20
C ALA A 233 -23.19 -5.63 5.59
N TYR A 234 -22.17 -5.93 4.77
CA TYR A 234 -21.25 -7.04 5.03
C TYR A 234 -20.07 -6.66 5.93
N ALA A 235 -19.78 -5.37 6.13
CA ALA A 235 -18.71 -4.90 7.01
C ALA A 235 -18.90 -5.30 8.48
N LYS A 236 -20.14 -5.50 8.91
CA LYS A 236 -20.49 -5.92 10.27
C LYS A 236 -20.98 -7.35 10.39
N TYR A 237 -20.87 -8.11 9.31
CA TYR A 237 -21.36 -9.48 9.26
C TYR A 237 -20.79 -10.30 10.44
N ASP A 238 -21.69 -10.88 11.25
CA ASP A 238 -21.37 -11.69 12.43
C ASP A 238 -20.59 -10.94 13.55
N LEU A 239 -20.76 -9.63 13.64
CA LEU A 239 -20.36 -8.88 14.84
C LEU A 239 -21.44 -9.03 15.94
N PRO A 240 -21.05 -9.05 17.23
CA PRO A 240 -22.00 -9.25 18.32
C PRO A 240 -23.07 -8.14 18.32
N GLY A 241 -24.33 -8.54 18.35
CA GLY A 241 -25.48 -7.63 18.34
C GLY A 241 -25.87 -7.05 16.97
N TYR A 242 -25.19 -7.45 15.89
CA TYR A 242 -25.55 -7.03 14.53
C TYR A 242 -26.59 -7.97 13.91
N VAL A 243 -27.69 -7.38 13.45
CA VAL A 243 -28.68 -8.07 12.61
C VAL A 243 -28.43 -7.66 11.16
N PHE A 244 -28.31 -8.64 10.26
CA PHE A 244 -28.06 -8.37 8.85
C PHE A 244 -29.18 -7.49 8.25
N VAL A 245 -28.79 -6.31 7.79
CA VAL A 245 -29.71 -5.38 7.12
C VAL A 245 -29.52 -5.52 5.62
N LYS A 246 -30.62 -5.83 4.91
CA LYS A 246 -30.64 -5.93 3.44
C LYS A 246 -30.07 -4.63 2.83
N PRO A 247 -29.02 -4.73 1.99
CA PRO A 247 -28.49 -3.59 1.23
C PRO A 247 -29.60 -2.90 0.43
N LYS A 248 -29.66 -1.57 0.53
CA LYS A 248 -30.51 -0.71 -0.31
C LYS A 248 -29.62 0.33 -0.98
N PRO A 249 -29.85 0.69 -2.25
CA PRO A 249 -29.08 1.74 -2.91
C PRO A 249 -29.11 3.03 -2.10
N ILE A 250 -27.94 3.53 -1.71
CA ILE A 250 -27.82 4.83 -1.05
C ILE A 250 -27.52 5.91 -2.08
N PHE A 251 -27.93 7.14 -1.78
CA PHE A 251 -27.71 8.30 -2.66
C PHE A 251 -26.66 9.24 -2.04
N PRO A 252 -25.87 9.96 -2.87
CA PRO A 252 -24.90 10.91 -2.36
C PRO A 252 -25.62 12.02 -1.58
N SER A 253 -25.00 12.45 -0.49
CA SER A 253 -25.48 13.56 0.33
C SER A 253 -25.50 14.85 -0.52
N PRO A 254 -26.62 15.60 -0.54
CA PRO A 254 -26.77 16.79 -1.38
C PRO A 254 -25.67 17.86 -1.20
N GLY A 255 -25.04 17.91 -0.01
CA GLY A 255 -24.00 18.89 0.31
C GLY A 255 -22.70 18.75 -0.49
N PHE A 256 -22.43 17.60 -1.11
CA PHE A 256 -21.16 17.34 -1.84
C PHE A 256 -21.18 17.75 -3.32
N GLN A 257 -22.18 18.52 -3.75
CA GLN A 257 -22.32 19.00 -5.12
C GLN A 257 -21.51 20.27 -5.44
N LEU A 258 -20.69 20.79 -4.50
CA LEU A 258 -19.82 21.94 -4.77
C LEU A 258 -18.78 21.60 -5.85
N ASP A 259 -18.81 22.34 -6.96
CA ASP A 259 -17.70 22.40 -7.90
C ASP A 259 -16.58 23.23 -7.28
N LEU A 260 -15.52 22.56 -6.83
CA LEU A 260 -14.25 23.20 -6.54
C LEU A 260 -13.55 23.44 -7.88
N SER A 261 -13.87 24.55 -8.57
CA SER A 261 -13.00 25.03 -9.64
C SER A 261 -11.66 25.38 -9.00
N VAL A 262 -10.59 24.72 -9.45
CA VAL A 262 -9.23 25.11 -9.10
C VAL A 262 -8.93 26.37 -9.91
N ASP A 263 -9.41 27.52 -9.44
CA ASP A 263 -9.09 28.80 -10.06
C ASP A 263 -7.70 29.23 -9.57
N THR A 264 -6.68 28.94 -10.38
CA THR A 264 -5.37 29.58 -10.33
C THR A 264 -5.50 31.04 -10.77
N SER A 265 -6.03 31.90 -9.90
CA SER A 265 -5.74 33.33 -9.91
C SER A 265 -6.35 34.01 -8.68
N SER A 266 -5.50 34.66 -7.89
CA SER A 266 -5.86 35.63 -6.87
C SER A 266 -6.77 36.74 -7.42
N ASN A 267 -7.90 37.00 -6.78
CA ASN A 267 -8.24 38.34 -6.27
C ASN A 267 -9.55 38.36 -5.47
N SER A 268 -9.55 39.28 -4.50
CA SER A 268 -10.61 39.67 -3.57
C SER A 268 -12.00 39.89 -4.17
N SER A 269 -13.05 39.44 -3.47
CA SER A 269 -14.13 40.27 -2.89
C SER A 269 -15.42 39.48 -2.67
N ALA A 270 -16.22 39.99 -1.73
CA ALA A 270 -17.29 39.32 -1.04
C ALA A 270 -18.61 39.11 -1.82
N ASN A 271 -19.42 38.20 -1.26
CA ASN A 271 -20.88 38.15 -1.27
C ASN A 271 -21.61 38.22 -2.62
N LYS A 272 -22.35 37.14 -2.93
CA LYS A 272 -23.78 37.26 -3.29
C LYS A 272 -24.53 35.95 -3.07
N ALA A 273 -25.48 36.03 -2.14
CA ALA A 273 -26.58 35.10 -2.01
C ALA A 273 -27.36 35.03 -3.33
N VAL A 274 -27.75 33.82 -3.75
CA VAL A 274 -28.84 33.64 -4.71
C VAL A 274 -29.92 32.80 -4.03
N SER A 275 -31.03 33.48 -3.87
CA SER A 275 -32.29 33.02 -3.34
C SER A 275 -33.02 32.09 -4.31
N SER A 276 -33.99 31.39 -3.71
CA SER A 276 -35.27 30.97 -4.28
C SER A 276 -35.27 29.89 -5.36
N PHE A 277 -35.81 28.73 -5.01
CA PHE A 277 -37.08 28.29 -5.57
C PHE A 277 -37.94 27.58 -4.51
N LYS A 278 -39.09 28.19 -4.22
CA LYS A 278 -40.22 27.58 -3.53
C LYS A 278 -41.05 26.83 -4.57
N THR A 279 -41.44 25.59 -4.28
CA THR A 279 -42.82 25.17 -4.50
C THR A 279 -43.24 24.17 -3.45
N ARG A 280 -44.39 24.48 -2.88
CA ARG A 280 -45.02 23.90 -1.71
C ARG A 280 -46.12 22.99 -2.22
N ALA A 281 -46.15 21.73 -1.81
CA ALA A 281 -47.38 20.94 -1.79
C ALA A 281 -47.47 20.20 -0.46
N LYS A 282 -48.34 20.74 0.41
CA LYS A 282 -48.79 20.10 1.64
C LYS A 282 -49.69 18.93 1.26
N ASN A 283 -49.57 17.81 1.98
CA ASN A 283 -50.76 17.17 2.52
C ASN A 283 -50.47 16.44 3.85
N LYS A 284 -51.25 16.84 4.86
CA LYS A 284 -51.42 16.22 6.18
C LYS A 284 -52.10 14.86 5.99
N LYS A 285 -51.82 13.84 6.82
CA LYS A 285 -52.51 13.55 8.11
C LYS A 285 -52.36 12.06 8.53
N LYS A 286 -52.05 11.89 9.83
CA LYS A 286 -52.58 10.93 10.84
C LYS A 286 -52.12 9.45 10.90
N ASN A 287 -51.54 9.16 12.07
CA ASN A 287 -51.37 7.93 12.85
C ASN A 287 -52.21 6.70 12.48
N LYS A 288 -51.60 5.51 12.64
CA LYS A 288 -52.11 4.48 13.55
C LYS A 288 -51.03 3.45 13.91
N ASP A 289 -50.80 3.26 15.21
CA ASP A 289 -50.05 2.15 15.79
C ASP A 289 -50.68 0.80 15.41
N ARG A 290 -49.83 -0.20 15.14
CA ARG A 290 -50.08 -1.61 15.46
C ARG A 290 -48.74 -2.29 15.75
N ASP A 291 -48.61 -2.73 16.99
CA ASP A 291 -47.69 -3.77 17.42
C ASP A 291 -48.01 -5.06 16.65
N GLU A 292 -47.00 -5.63 15.98
CA GLU A 292 -47.00 -7.02 15.57
C GLU A 292 -45.65 -7.62 15.98
N GLU A 293 -45.69 -8.52 16.97
CA GLU A 293 -44.63 -9.44 17.33
C GLU A 293 -44.22 -10.24 16.09
N VAL A 294 -42.92 -10.25 15.76
CA VAL A 294 -42.37 -11.07 14.69
C VAL A 294 -41.47 -12.14 15.31
N ASP A 295 -41.88 -13.38 15.11
CA ASP A 295 -41.19 -14.60 15.53
C ASP A 295 -39.71 -14.61 15.11
N ILE A 296 -38.88 -14.94 16.09
CA ILE A 296 -37.43 -15.10 15.94
C ILE A 296 -37.16 -16.44 15.26
N ILE A 297 -36.84 -16.43 13.96
CA ILE A 297 -36.26 -17.60 13.27
C ILE A 297 -34.75 -17.38 13.15
N ILE A 298 -33.99 -18.04 14.04
CA ILE A 298 -32.53 -18.13 13.94
C ILE A 298 -32.22 -19.13 12.82
N VAL A 299 -31.79 -18.65 11.66
CA VAL A 299 -31.25 -19.49 10.59
C VAL A 299 -29.73 -19.54 10.72
N SER A 300 -29.21 -20.66 11.22
CA SER A 300 -27.77 -20.97 11.22
C SER A 300 -27.36 -21.56 9.86
N PRO A 301 -26.33 -21.04 9.17
CA PRO A 301 -25.81 -21.67 7.96
C PRO A 301 -25.02 -22.93 8.30
N SER A 302 -25.41 -24.08 7.74
CA SER A 302 -24.71 -25.35 7.88
C SER A 302 -23.38 -25.35 7.09
N PRO A 303 -22.25 -25.77 7.68
CA PRO A 303 -21.00 -25.96 6.96
C PRO A 303 -21.04 -27.28 6.16
N CYS A 304 -20.84 -27.21 4.85
CA CYS A 304 -20.63 -28.38 4.02
C CYS A 304 -19.19 -28.87 4.24
N ASN A 305 -19.01 -29.94 5.02
CA ASN A 305 -17.77 -30.71 5.12
C ASN A 305 -18.13 -32.18 5.29
N THR A 306 -17.72 -32.99 4.33
CA THR A 306 -17.70 -34.45 4.42
C THR A 306 -16.54 -34.88 5.31
N GLN A 307 -16.84 -35.24 6.57
CA GLN A 307 -16.25 -36.37 7.31
C GLN A 307 -16.82 -36.41 8.73
N SER A 308 -17.52 -37.51 9.04
CA SER A 308 -17.89 -37.92 10.40
C SER A 308 -16.60 -38.17 11.19
N ASP A 309 -16.46 -37.53 12.34
CA ASP A 309 -16.47 -38.23 13.63
C ASP A 309 -16.59 -37.22 14.79
N SER A 310 -17.38 -37.64 15.77
CA SER A 310 -17.88 -36.89 16.92
C SER A 310 -16.78 -36.54 17.92
N GLU A 311 -16.41 -35.25 18.00
CA GLU A 311 -15.78 -34.57 19.15
C GLU A 311 -15.65 -33.04 18.89
N TYR A 312 -16.66 -32.44 18.25
CA TYR A 312 -16.59 -31.11 17.63
C TYR A 312 -17.63 -30.16 18.21
N SER A 313 -17.20 -29.20 19.03
CA SER A 313 -18.01 -28.03 19.40
C SER A 313 -17.14 -26.77 19.37
N ASP A 314 -15.96 -26.81 20.01
CA ASP A 314 -15.05 -25.66 20.07
C ASP A 314 -14.30 -25.41 18.76
N SER A 315 -14.01 -26.48 17.99
CA SER A 315 -13.30 -26.39 16.72
C SER A 315 -14.18 -25.86 15.57
N GLU A 316 -15.51 -25.96 15.71
CA GLU A 316 -16.51 -25.45 14.77
C GLU A 316 -16.78 -23.96 14.96
N ILE A 317 -16.97 -23.51 16.21
CA ILE A 317 -17.14 -22.08 16.53
C ILE A 317 -15.89 -21.28 16.10
N SER A 318 -14.70 -21.83 16.29
CA SER A 318 -13.44 -21.23 15.83
C SER A 318 -13.34 -21.16 14.30
N ARG A 319 -13.82 -22.19 13.58
CA ARG A 319 -13.88 -22.19 12.11
C ARG A 319 -14.89 -21.17 11.59
N LEU A 320 -16.09 -21.12 12.16
CA LEU A 320 -17.13 -20.18 11.78
C LEU A 320 -16.66 -18.73 11.98
N LYS A 321 -16.05 -18.41 13.13
CA LYS A 321 -15.45 -17.08 13.37
C LYS A 321 -14.38 -16.71 12.33
N LYS A 322 -13.55 -17.67 11.90
CA LYS A 322 -12.55 -17.46 10.84
C LYS A 322 -13.19 -17.22 9.47
N VAL A 323 -14.21 -17.99 9.11
CA VAL A 323 -14.96 -17.82 7.86
C VAL A 323 -15.68 -16.47 7.83
N ASN A 324 -16.30 -16.07 8.93
CA ASN A 324 -17.04 -14.80 9.01
C ASN A 324 -16.10 -13.59 8.97
N ALA A 325 -14.93 -13.68 9.61
CA ALA A 325 -13.87 -12.68 9.44
C ALA A 325 -13.34 -12.60 7.99
N SER A 326 -13.34 -13.71 7.25
CA SER A 326 -12.94 -13.71 5.84
C SER A 326 -13.95 -12.99 4.93
N ILE A 327 -15.25 -13.09 5.22
CA ILE A 327 -16.31 -12.32 4.54
C ILE A 327 -16.07 -10.82 4.74
N ARG A 328 -15.89 -10.38 6.00
CA ARG A 328 -15.60 -8.97 6.31
C ARG A 328 -14.31 -8.49 5.65
N LEU A 329 -13.25 -9.29 5.67
CA LEU A 329 -12.00 -8.94 5.00
C LEU A 329 -12.16 -8.77 3.47
N THR A 330 -12.88 -9.69 2.82
CA THR A 330 -13.18 -9.59 1.38
C THR A 330 -14.04 -8.36 1.08
N CYS A 331 -14.95 -8.01 1.97
CA CYS A 331 -15.76 -6.79 1.91
C CYS A 331 -14.89 -5.52 1.97
N PHE A 332 -13.94 -5.42 2.90
CA PHE A 332 -13.03 -4.25 2.94
C PHE A 332 -12.06 -4.20 1.74
N LYS A 333 -11.66 -5.36 1.20
CA LYS A 333 -10.91 -5.41 -0.06
C LYS A 333 -11.72 -4.94 -1.26
N LEU A 334 -13.02 -5.26 -1.31
CA LEU A 334 -13.95 -4.72 -2.31
C LEU A 334 -14.02 -3.19 -2.21
N LEU A 335 -14.16 -2.65 -0.99
CA LEU A 335 -14.16 -1.21 -0.77
C LEU A 335 -12.88 -0.55 -1.30
N SER A 336 -11.71 -1.12 -1.01
CA SER A 336 -10.44 -0.58 -1.51
C SER A 336 -10.37 -0.58 -3.04
N THR A 337 -10.83 -1.66 -3.70
CA THR A 337 -10.92 -1.73 -5.17
C THR A 337 -11.89 -0.70 -5.76
N ILE A 338 -13.01 -0.40 -5.08
CA ILE A 338 -13.93 0.67 -5.49
C ILE A 338 -13.25 2.03 -5.36
N LEU A 339 -12.58 2.29 -4.24
CA LEU A 339 -11.92 3.58 -3.97
C LEU A 339 -10.76 3.87 -4.93
N ASP A 340 -10.09 2.85 -5.49
CA ASP A 340 -9.01 3.02 -6.47
C ASP A 340 -9.52 3.56 -7.82
N LYS A 341 -10.80 3.33 -8.14
CA LYS A 341 -11.39 3.66 -9.44
C LYS A 341 -12.37 4.82 -9.41
N VAL A 342 -12.70 5.36 -8.24
CA VAL A 342 -13.71 6.41 -8.07
C VAL A 342 -13.04 7.74 -7.72
N ASN A 343 -13.47 8.80 -8.40
CA ASN A 343 -12.95 10.14 -8.13
C ASN A 343 -13.34 10.63 -6.74
N LYS A 344 -12.45 11.42 -6.11
CA LYS A 344 -12.61 11.92 -4.74
C LYS A 344 -13.94 12.64 -4.51
N LYS A 345 -14.38 13.48 -5.46
CA LYS A 345 -15.68 14.19 -5.38
C LYS A 345 -16.86 13.23 -5.18
N GLN A 346 -16.85 12.10 -5.89
CA GLN A 346 -17.91 11.09 -5.81
C GLN A 346 -17.87 10.33 -4.49
N VAL A 347 -16.68 9.92 -4.03
CA VAL A 347 -16.49 9.30 -2.70
C VAL A 347 -16.99 10.23 -1.59
N PHE A 348 -16.63 11.51 -1.68
CA PHE A 348 -17.02 12.52 -0.71
C PHE A 348 -18.54 12.67 -0.67
N GLY A 349 -19.26 12.48 -1.78
CA GLY A 349 -20.72 12.33 -1.82
C GLY A 349 -21.31 11.35 -0.80
N PHE A 350 -20.57 10.30 -0.41
CA PHE A 350 -21.00 9.28 0.55
C PHE A 350 -20.27 9.36 1.89
N LEU A 351 -19.49 10.42 2.13
CA LEU A 351 -18.59 10.51 3.29
C LEU A 351 -19.35 10.42 4.62
N SER A 352 -20.49 11.09 4.75
CA SER A 352 -21.32 11.03 5.96
C SER A 352 -21.78 9.60 6.26
N THR A 353 -22.21 8.86 5.24
CA THR A 353 -22.63 7.46 5.39
C THR A 353 -21.46 6.53 5.74
N LEU A 354 -20.29 6.78 5.15
CA LEU A 354 -19.09 5.98 5.41
C LEU A 354 -18.47 6.27 6.79
N MET A 355 -18.58 7.51 7.29
CA MET A 355 -17.83 7.98 8.46
C MET A 355 -18.66 8.21 9.72
N LEU A 356 -19.94 8.61 9.61
CA LEU A 356 -20.76 8.97 10.76
C LEU A 356 -21.77 7.88 11.15
N GLY A 357 -22.04 7.80 12.45
CA GLY A 357 -23.05 6.90 13.01
C GLY A 357 -22.50 5.55 13.47
N THR A 358 -23.38 4.73 14.01
CA THR A 358 -23.03 3.39 14.52
C THR A 358 -22.60 2.45 13.40
N GLU A 359 -23.19 2.61 12.21
CA GLU A 359 -22.96 1.78 11.02
C GLU A 359 -21.73 2.18 10.19
N SER A 360 -20.97 3.18 10.63
CA SER A 360 -19.83 3.72 9.89
C SER A 360 -18.56 2.86 10.01
N LEU A 361 -17.62 3.07 9.07
CA LEU A 361 -16.32 2.40 9.07
C LEU A 361 -15.51 2.65 10.37
N PRO A 362 -15.41 3.88 10.92
CA PRO A 362 -14.71 4.10 12.19
C PRO A 362 -15.37 3.39 13.37
N SER A 363 -16.70 3.23 13.37
CA SER A 363 -17.40 2.44 14.39
C SER A 363 -17.14 0.94 14.23
N CYS A 364 -17.17 0.42 13.00
CA CYS A 364 -16.81 -0.98 12.69
C CYS A 364 -15.38 -1.30 13.13
N LEU A 365 -14.45 -0.35 12.96
CA LEU A 365 -13.05 -0.50 13.35
C LEU A 365 -12.87 -0.83 14.84
N LEU A 366 -13.63 -0.18 15.73
CA LEU A 366 -13.55 -0.45 17.17
C LEU A 366 -14.15 -1.80 17.57
N LEU A 367 -15.14 -2.28 16.83
CA LEU A 367 -15.83 -3.56 17.11
C LEU A 367 -15.08 -4.76 16.52
N GLU A 368 -14.21 -4.55 15.55
CA GLU A 368 -13.57 -5.61 14.79
C GLU A 368 -12.46 -6.31 15.59
N SER A 369 -12.59 -7.63 15.75
CA SER A 369 -11.62 -8.47 16.47
C SER A 369 -10.41 -8.87 15.61
N SER A 370 -10.60 -9.00 14.30
CA SER A 370 -9.54 -9.42 13.38
C SER A 370 -8.59 -8.26 13.05
N ALA A 371 -7.31 -8.39 13.43
CA ALA A 371 -6.27 -7.42 13.09
C ALA A 371 -6.16 -7.16 11.57
N LYS A 372 -6.36 -8.19 10.73
CA LYS A 372 -6.35 -8.06 9.27
C LYS A 372 -7.50 -7.18 8.76
N CYS A 373 -8.68 -7.31 9.37
CA CYS A 373 -9.83 -6.47 9.03
C CYS A 373 -9.61 -5.03 9.52
N ARG A 374 -9.08 -4.82 10.73
CA ARG A 374 -8.73 -3.48 11.23
C ARG A 374 -7.73 -2.76 10.31
N VAL A 375 -6.67 -3.45 9.86
CA VAL A 375 -5.73 -2.92 8.86
C VAL A 375 -6.44 -2.58 7.55
N ALA A 376 -7.35 -3.43 7.05
CA ALA A 376 -8.08 -3.18 5.82
C ALA A 376 -9.01 -1.95 5.93
N ILE A 377 -9.70 -1.77 7.06
CA ILE A 377 -10.53 -0.59 7.34
C ILE A 377 -9.66 0.67 7.38
N LEU A 378 -8.56 0.65 8.15
CA LEU A 378 -7.64 1.78 8.25
C LEU A 378 -7.01 2.12 6.89
N SER A 379 -6.71 1.12 6.06
CA SER A 379 -6.22 1.33 4.69
C SER A 379 -7.26 2.03 3.83
N ALA A 380 -8.54 1.65 3.93
CA ALA A 380 -9.62 2.34 3.24
C ALA A 380 -9.79 3.79 3.73
N LEU A 381 -9.66 4.04 5.05
CA LEU A 381 -9.68 5.40 5.60
C LEU A 381 -8.52 6.26 5.06
N VAL A 382 -7.29 5.73 5.07
CA VAL A 382 -6.12 6.40 4.45
C VAL A 382 -6.40 6.70 2.98
N GLN A 383 -6.90 5.72 2.22
CA GLN A 383 -7.22 5.89 0.80
C GLN A 383 -8.30 6.95 0.58
N ILE A 384 -9.29 7.10 1.47
CA ILE A 384 -10.31 8.15 1.39
C ILE A 384 -9.70 9.54 1.63
N PHE A 385 -8.87 9.70 2.68
CA PHE A 385 -8.34 11.00 3.12
C PHE A 385 -7.05 11.45 2.44
N THR A 386 -6.32 10.55 1.78
CA THR A 386 -5.11 10.93 1.03
C THR A 386 -5.48 11.89 -0.10
N HIS A 387 -4.77 13.02 -0.21
CA HIS A 387 -5.05 14.10 -1.18
C HIS A 387 -6.45 14.74 -1.05
N SER A 388 -7.10 14.66 0.11
CA SER A 388 -8.43 15.26 0.30
C SER A 388 -8.43 16.67 0.89
N LYS A 389 -7.25 17.29 1.07
CA LYS A 389 -7.10 18.66 1.61
C LYS A 389 -8.02 19.70 0.96
N PRO A 390 -8.23 19.76 -0.38
CA PRO A 390 -9.15 20.75 -0.98
C PRO A 390 -10.60 20.59 -0.51
N PHE A 391 -11.04 19.36 -0.26
CA PHE A 391 -12.39 19.08 0.23
C PHE A 391 -12.49 19.35 1.73
N LEU A 392 -11.50 18.90 2.52
CA LEU A 392 -11.49 19.05 3.98
C LEU A 392 -11.24 20.49 4.45
N ALA A 393 -10.55 21.32 3.66
CA ALA A 393 -10.25 22.71 4.02
C ALA A 393 -11.49 23.60 4.22
N LEU A 394 -12.65 23.15 3.72
CA LEU A 394 -13.96 23.78 3.90
C LEU A 394 -14.55 23.51 5.30
N ALA A 395 -14.03 22.53 6.04
CA ALA A 395 -14.52 22.22 7.37
C ALA A 395 -14.34 23.42 8.29
N GLN A 396 -15.40 23.77 9.00
CA GLN A 396 -15.41 24.87 9.96
C GLN A 396 -16.23 24.47 11.17
N PHE A 397 -15.63 24.61 12.35
CA PHE A 397 -16.34 24.43 13.60
C PHE A 397 -17.34 25.58 13.82
N GLU A 398 -18.60 25.25 14.07
CA GLU A 398 -19.65 26.21 14.40
C GLU A 398 -20.19 25.88 15.81
N THR A 399 -20.16 26.85 16.73
CA THR A 399 -20.84 26.72 18.02
C THR A 399 -22.35 26.79 17.78
N LYS A 400 -23.11 25.83 18.35
CA LYS A 400 -24.57 25.65 18.22
C LYS A 400 -25.30 26.88 17.66
N SER A 401 -25.67 26.84 16.39
CA SER A 401 -26.55 27.84 15.79
C SER A 401 -28.00 27.41 15.98
N ASP A 402 -28.90 28.37 16.27
CA ASP A 402 -30.37 28.18 16.32
C ASP A 402 -30.98 27.88 14.93
N ARG A 403 -30.18 27.34 14.00
CA ARG A 403 -30.60 27.05 12.63
C ARG A 403 -31.23 25.67 12.56
N SER A 404 -32.31 25.55 11.78
CA SER A 404 -33.02 24.30 11.52
C SER A 404 -32.31 23.36 10.52
N PHE A 405 -31.11 23.72 10.04
CA PHE A 405 -30.33 22.96 9.07
C PHE A 405 -28.83 22.98 9.43
N ILE A 406 -28.14 21.86 9.22
CA ILE A 406 -26.71 21.69 9.48
C ILE A 406 -25.93 22.04 8.19
N PRO A 407 -25.12 23.11 8.19
CA PRO A 407 -24.29 23.45 7.03
C PRO A 407 -23.31 22.33 6.66
N PHE A 408 -22.98 22.23 5.38
CA PHE A 408 -22.00 21.26 4.86
C PHE A 408 -20.64 21.36 5.57
N THR A 409 -20.17 22.57 5.83
CA THR A 409 -18.90 22.86 6.50
C THR A 409 -18.88 22.32 7.94
N SER A 410 -20.02 22.41 8.63
CA SER A 410 -20.21 21.92 10.00
C SER A 410 -20.31 20.38 10.00
N LEU A 411 -21.01 19.79 9.03
CA LEU A 411 -21.03 18.33 8.84
C LEU A 411 -19.63 17.76 8.60
N LEU A 412 -18.79 18.45 7.82
CA LEU A 412 -17.43 18.00 7.56
C LEU A 412 -16.54 18.10 8.80
N ALA A 413 -16.72 19.14 9.61
CA ALA A 413 -16.08 19.24 10.91
C ALA A 413 -16.52 18.09 11.85
N ASP A 414 -17.81 17.74 11.87
CA ASP A 414 -18.33 16.61 12.65
C ASP A 414 -17.76 15.27 12.18
N VAL A 415 -17.62 15.06 10.86
CA VAL A 415 -16.93 13.87 10.30
C VAL A 415 -15.50 13.79 10.81
N ILE A 416 -14.73 14.88 10.71
CA ILE A 416 -13.32 14.90 11.12
C ILE A 416 -13.21 14.59 12.62
N VAL A 417 -13.99 15.26 13.46
CA VAL A 417 -14.00 15.04 14.92
C VAL A 417 -14.38 13.60 15.24
N PHE A 418 -15.44 13.08 14.64
CA PHE A 418 -15.89 11.71 14.89
C PHE A 418 -14.83 10.67 14.51
N VAL A 419 -14.18 10.83 13.35
CA VAL A 419 -13.10 9.93 12.92
C VAL A 419 -11.93 10.01 13.90
N HIS A 420 -11.49 11.21 14.30
CA HIS A 420 -10.42 11.36 15.29
C HIS A 420 -10.76 10.68 16.62
N ASP A 421 -11.96 10.93 17.17
CA ASP A 421 -12.38 10.34 18.44
C ASP A 421 -12.27 8.80 18.41
N LYS A 422 -12.66 8.17 17.30
CA LYS A 422 -12.59 6.71 17.13
C LYS A 422 -11.16 6.21 16.94
N LEU A 423 -10.34 6.90 16.16
CA LEU A 423 -8.93 6.51 15.96
C LEU A 423 -8.12 6.65 17.25
N LEU A 424 -8.32 7.74 18.00
CA LEU A 424 -7.64 7.96 19.28
C LEU A 424 -8.08 6.93 20.34
N ALA A 425 -9.37 6.60 20.39
CA ALA A 425 -9.87 5.54 21.27
C ALA A 425 -9.25 4.17 20.93
N LEU A 426 -9.09 3.84 19.64
CA LEU A 426 -8.44 2.60 19.23
C LEU A 426 -6.95 2.61 19.61
N LEU A 427 -6.26 3.73 19.41
CA LEU A 427 -4.82 3.86 19.67
C LEU A 427 -4.49 3.46 21.11
N GLN A 428 -5.30 3.91 22.07
CA GLN A 428 -5.13 3.61 23.51
C GLN A 428 -5.26 2.12 23.88
N GLN A 429 -5.93 1.31 23.05
CA GLN A 429 -6.27 -0.09 23.37
C GLN A 429 -5.56 -1.11 22.48
N GLU A 430 -4.99 -0.67 21.35
CA GLU A 430 -4.47 -1.56 20.32
C GLU A 430 -3.13 -2.22 20.70
N GLN A 431 -3.05 -3.53 20.48
CA GLN A 431 -1.88 -4.34 20.87
C GLN A 431 -1.10 -4.89 19.66
N TYR A 432 -1.72 -4.96 18.48
CA TYR A 432 -1.08 -5.54 17.31
C TYR A 432 -0.23 -4.51 16.59
N ALA A 433 1.07 -4.77 16.47
CA ALA A 433 2.02 -3.83 15.85
C ALA A 433 1.64 -3.42 14.42
N SER A 434 1.14 -4.36 13.61
CA SER A 434 0.68 -4.07 12.25
C SER A 434 -0.53 -3.12 12.20
N VAL A 435 -1.42 -3.18 13.20
CA VAL A 435 -2.56 -2.28 13.31
C VAL A 435 -2.09 -0.90 13.81
N LEU A 436 -1.20 -0.85 14.81
CA LEU A 436 -0.61 0.39 15.31
C LEU A 436 0.10 1.18 14.20
N ILE A 437 0.91 0.51 13.38
CA ILE A 437 1.57 1.13 12.22
C ILE A 437 0.55 1.75 11.27
N GLN A 438 -0.50 1.01 10.90
CA GLN A 438 -1.51 1.51 9.98
C GLN A 438 -2.39 2.61 10.61
N LEU A 439 -2.62 2.54 11.92
CA LEU A 439 -3.39 3.53 12.68
C LEU A 439 -2.65 4.87 12.75
N LEU A 440 -1.35 4.84 13.06
CA LEU A 440 -0.50 6.03 13.04
C LEU A 440 -0.44 6.65 11.64
N LYS A 441 -0.34 5.84 10.57
CA LYS A 441 -0.45 6.34 9.18
C LYS A 441 -1.79 7.00 8.87
N CYS A 442 -2.89 6.46 9.41
CA CYS A 442 -4.21 7.05 9.25
C CYS A 442 -4.33 8.39 9.98
N ILE A 443 -3.77 8.48 11.19
CA ILE A 443 -3.69 9.72 11.97
C ILE A 443 -2.85 10.77 11.23
N ASP A 444 -1.69 10.38 10.73
CA ASP A 444 -0.79 11.22 9.95
C ASP A 444 -1.47 11.77 8.67
N THR A 445 -2.14 10.89 7.92
CA THR A 445 -2.91 11.30 6.73
C THR A 445 -3.97 12.35 7.07
N LEU A 446 -4.65 12.23 8.21
CA LEU A 446 -5.60 13.24 8.68
C LEU A 446 -4.88 14.52 9.14
N ALA A 447 -3.74 14.42 9.81
CA ALA A 447 -2.90 15.55 10.23
C ALA A 447 -2.54 16.47 9.04
N ILE A 448 -2.17 15.88 7.91
CA ILE A 448 -1.76 16.61 6.70
C ILE A 448 -2.95 17.27 5.98
N ASN A 449 -4.12 16.63 6.00
CA ASN A 449 -5.26 17.03 5.15
C ASN A 449 -6.34 17.85 5.86
N CYS A 450 -6.40 17.85 7.21
CA CYS A 450 -7.44 18.56 7.97
C CYS A 450 -7.05 20.00 8.34
N PRO A 451 -7.99 20.98 8.30
CA PRO A 451 -7.73 22.37 8.71
C PRO A 451 -7.86 22.54 10.24
N TYR A 452 -6.93 22.03 11.03
CA TYR A 452 -6.97 22.07 12.50
C TYR A 452 -7.12 23.47 13.10
N ASP A 453 -6.70 24.52 12.39
CA ASP A 453 -6.89 25.91 12.81
C ASP A 453 -8.35 26.35 12.83
N LYS A 454 -9.20 25.72 12.03
CA LYS A 454 -10.65 26.00 11.92
C LYS A 454 -11.50 25.03 12.74
N LEU A 455 -10.88 24.01 13.33
CA LEU A 455 -11.54 22.98 14.14
C LEU A 455 -11.45 23.32 15.63
N ARG A 456 -12.09 22.52 16.49
CA ARG A 456 -12.03 22.71 17.95
C ARG A 456 -10.56 22.71 18.43
N SER A 457 -10.21 23.68 19.27
CA SER A 457 -8.83 23.91 19.71
C SER A 457 -8.21 22.73 20.46
N ASN A 458 -9.01 21.95 21.20
CA ASN A 458 -8.55 20.80 21.98
C ASN A 458 -8.11 19.60 21.12
N LEU A 459 -8.53 19.53 19.84
CA LEU A 459 -8.21 18.39 18.98
C LEU A 459 -6.71 18.28 18.71
N ARG A 460 -6.02 19.42 18.54
CA ARG A 460 -4.57 19.46 18.32
C ARG A 460 -3.81 18.83 19.49
N GLN A 461 -4.16 19.25 20.71
CA GLN A 461 -3.53 18.75 21.93
C GLN A 461 -3.83 17.27 22.16
N GLN A 462 -5.09 16.84 22.00
CA GLN A 462 -5.46 15.43 22.12
C GLN A 462 -4.69 14.53 21.14
N LEU A 463 -4.50 15.02 19.91
CA LEU A 463 -3.75 14.30 18.88
C LEU A 463 -2.27 14.18 19.25
N THR A 464 -1.62 15.28 19.63
CA THR A 464 -0.19 15.27 20.01
C THR A 464 0.05 14.41 21.24
N ASP A 465 -0.80 14.53 22.26
CA ASP A 465 -0.66 13.78 23.51
C ASP A 465 -0.87 12.28 23.31
N ALA A 466 -1.77 11.89 22.40
CA ALA A 466 -2.04 10.48 22.11
C ALA A 466 -0.93 9.81 21.29
N VAL A 467 -0.28 10.51 20.36
CA VAL A 467 0.79 9.95 19.52
C VAL A 467 2.15 9.96 20.24
N PHE A 468 2.41 10.92 21.14
CA PHE A 468 3.70 11.10 21.81
C PHE A 468 4.30 9.82 22.43
N PRO A 469 3.53 8.95 23.13
CA PRO A 469 4.08 7.73 23.74
C PRO A 469 4.72 6.76 22.73
N TYR A 470 4.29 6.77 21.47
CA TYR A 470 4.77 5.85 20.44
C TYR A 470 6.17 6.21 19.90
N LEU A 471 6.65 7.43 20.18
CA LEU A 471 8.02 7.84 19.89
C LEU A 471 9.07 7.01 20.65
N SER A 472 8.68 6.40 21.78
CA SER A 472 9.56 5.55 22.60
C SER A 472 9.11 4.09 22.61
N HIS A 473 8.37 3.67 21.59
CA HIS A 473 7.92 2.28 21.45
C HIS A 473 9.10 1.30 21.25
N ARG A 474 8.93 0.05 21.68
CA ARG A 474 9.97 -1.00 21.56
C ARG A 474 10.25 -1.41 20.11
N ASP A 475 9.20 -1.47 19.31
CA ASP A 475 9.30 -1.76 17.86
C ASP A 475 9.69 -0.49 17.10
N ALA A 476 10.85 -0.52 16.45
CA ALA A 476 11.38 0.60 15.69
C ALA A 476 10.50 1.00 14.51
N ASN A 477 9.73 0.08 13.91
CA ASN A 477 8.82 0.45 12.82
C ASN A 477 7.69 1.37 13.30
N ILE A 478 7.19 1.14 14.52
CA ILE A 478 6.19 2.01 15.15
C ILE A 478 6.83 3.36 15.48
N THR A 479 8.04 3.37 16.02
CA THR A 479 8.77 4.61 16.32
C THR A 479 9.04 5.44 15.07
N VAL A 480 9.45 4.83 13.97
CA VAL A 480 9.67 5.54 12.69
C VAL A 480 8.37 6.19 12.23
N VAL A 481 7.27 5.44 12.17
CA VAL A 481 5.98 6.01 11.72
C VAL A 481 5.47 7.09 12.68
N ALA A 482 5.70 6.96 13.99
CA ALA A 482 5.37 7.99 14.96
C ALA A 482 6.20 9.26 14.76
N LEU A 483 7.50 9.15 14.46
CA LEU A 483 8.37 10.28 14.14
C LEU A 483 7.97 10.97 12.82
N THR A 484 7.60 10.20 11.79
CA THR A 484 7.05 10.75 10.54
C THR A 484 5.77 11.54 10.82
N CYS A 485 4.84 10.93 11.56
CA CYS A 485 3.59 11.59 11.96
C CYS A 485 3.85 12.89 12.74
N PHE A 486 4.82 12.91 13.65
CA PHE A 486 5.19 14.14 14.35
C PHE A 486 5.82 15.19 13.44
N SER A 487 6.63 14.78 12.46
CA SER A 487 7.24 15.68 11.49
C SER A 487 6.18 16.46 10.71
N ASP A 488 5.13 15.77 10.27
CA ASP A 488 3.99 16.39 9.59
C ASP A 488 3.09 17.21 10.53
N MET A 489 3.10 16.89 11.83
CA MET A 489 2.36 17.60 12.88
C MET A 489 3.12 18.78 13.52
N ILE A 490 4.36 19.12 13.12
CA ILE A 490 5.17 20.19 13.77
C ILE A 490 4.41 21.53 13.82
N GLY A 491 3.67 21.86 12.76
CA GLY A 491 2.86 23.09 12.71
C GLY A 491 1.68 23.12 13.69
N LEU A 492 1.24 21.95 14.17
CA LEU A 492 0.11 21.78 15.08
C LEU A 492 0.52 21.75 16.56
N CYS A 493 1.80 21.49 16.84
CA CYS A 493 2.32 21.29 18.20
C CYS A 493 2.48 22.61 18.96
N SER A 494 2.20 22.59 20.27
CA SER A 494 2.61 23.67 21.17
C SER A 494 4.13 23.67 21.38
N ASN A 495 4.68 24.81 21.79
CA ASN A 495 6.13 24.92 22.05
C ASN A 495 6.58 23.90 23.12
N ASP A 496 5.81 23.71 24.19
CA ASP A 496 6.15 22.73 25.24
C ASP A 496 6.29 21.30 24.70
N VAL A 497 5.40 20.90 23.78
CA VAL A 497 5.45 19.58 23.13
C VAL A 497 6.67 19.49 22.21
N LEU A 498 6.96 20.54 21.45
CA LEU A 498 8.12 20.59 20.55
C LEU A 498 9.45 20.52 21.31
N VAL A 499 9.58 21.19 22.46
CA VAL A 499 10.79 21.12 23.30
C VAL A 499 11.00 19.70 23.81
N ARG A 500 9.96 19.06 24.35
CA ARG A 500 10.00 17.66 24.79
C ARG A 500 10.35 16.70 23.64
N LEU A 501 9.78 16.95 22.46
CA LEU A 501 10.08 16.18 21.24
C LEU A 501 11.55 16.32 20.85
N CYS A 502 12.09 17.54 20.83
CA CYS A 502 13.49 17.79 20.47
C CYS A 502 14.45 17.08 21.42
N HIS A 503 14.28 17.23 22.75
CA HIS A 503 15.10 16.51 23.72
C HIS A 503 15.04 14.99 23.56
N LEU A 504 13.85 14.43 23.28
CA LEU A 504 13.71 13.00 23.02
C LEU A 504 14.46 12.58 21.75
N VAL A 505 14.35 13.36 20.68
CA VAL A 505 15.04 13.13 19.41
C VAL A 505 16.57 13.21 19.59
N PHE A 506 17.07 14.22 20.30
CA PHE A 506 18.49 14.34 20.60
C PHE A 506 19.00 13.19 21.48
N SER A 507 18.23 12.76 22.48
CA SER A 507 18.54 11.58 23.29
C SER A 507 18.66 10.31 22.42
N LYS A 508 17.76 10.11 21.46
CA LYS A 508 17.85 8.99 20.50
C LYS A 508 19.07 9.08 19.60
N LEU A 509 19.39 10.28 19.10
CA LEU A 509 20.56 10.52 18.26
C LEU A 509 21.88 10.27 19.01
N GLN A 510 21.91 10.50 20.33
CA GLN A 510 23.09 10.27 21.16
C GLN A 510 23.24 8.82 21.64
N ASN A 511 22.18 8.02 21.58
CA ASN A 511 22.19 6.63 22.04
C ASN A 511 22.76 5.67 20.96
N ASP A 512 23.77 4.88 21.34
CA ASP A 512 24.48 3.92 20.50
C ASP A 512 23.67 2.68 20.07
N ASP A 513 22.56 2.41 20.76
CA ASP A 513 21.69 1.28 20.50
C ASP A 513 20.50 1.63 19.60
N THR A 514 20.35 2.91 19.23
CA THR A 514 19.28 3.35 18.33
C THR A 514 19.51 2.81 16.92
N LEU A 515 18.47 2.16 16.37
CA LEU A 515 18.52 1.60 15.03
C LEU A 515 18.57 2.69 13.94
N VAL A 516 19.29 2.39 12.85
CA VAL A 516 19.49 3.31 11.71
C VAL A 516 18.20 3.93 11.17
N PRO A 517 17.09 3.19 10.96
CA PRO A 517 15.84 3.79 10.47
C PRO A 517 15.28 4.88 11.41
N VAL A 518 15.43 4.69 12.73
CA VAL A 518 15.01 5.69 13.73
C VAL A 518 15.91 6.91 13.69
N LEU A 519 17.24 6.72 13.57
CA LEU A 519 18.19 7.82 13.44
C LEU A 519 17.95 8.67 12.19
N VAL A 520 17.64 8.02 11.06
CA VAL A 520 17.27 8.70 9.81
C VAL A 520 16.04 9.57 10.03
N GLU A 521 14.98 9.01 10.61
CA GLU A 521 13.73 9.74 10.84
C GLU A 521 13.90 10.88 11.84
N CYS A 522 14.73 10.71 12.87
CA CYS A 522 15.12 11.79 13.79
C CYS A 522 15.74 12.99 13.06
N TRP A 523 16.66 12.75 12.13
CA TRP A 523 17.26 13.83 11.33
C TRP A 523 16.28 14.47 10.35
N GLN A 524 15.39 13.68 9.74
CA GLN A 524 14.32 14.21 8.89
C GLN A 524 13.38 15.13 9.68
N LEU A 525 12.99 14.72 10.89
CA LEU A 525 12.19 15.53 11.80
C LEU A 525 12.90 16.84 12.15
N LEU A 526 14.18 16.79 12.53
CA LEU A 526 14.97 17.99 12.83
C LEU A 526 15.11 18.93 11.64
N SER A 527 15.19 18.37 10.42
CA SER A 527 15.16 19.15 9.18
C SER A 527 13.84 19.92 9.00
N VAL A 528 12.71 19.35 9.41
CA VAL A 528 11.42 20.07 9.40
C VAL A 528 11.34 21.09 10.54
N VAL A 529 11.87 20.77 11.73
CA VAL A 529 11.98 21.72 12.86
C VAL A 529 12.81 22.94 12.46
N ALA A 530 13.92 22.74 11.76
CA ALA A 530 14.72 23.82 11.22
C ALA A 530 13.89 24.76 10.33
N LYS A 531 13.09 24.20 9.41
CA LYS A 531 12.26 24.98 8.48
C LYS A 531 11.14 25.78 9.12
N LEU A 532 10.52 25.25 10.17
CA LEU A 532 9.28 25.81 10.72
C LEU A 532 9.45 26.50 12.08
N LYS A 533 10.47 26.09 12.85
CA LYS A 533 10.59 26.39 14.28
C LYS A 533 12.05 26.60 14.71
N VAL A 534 12.92 27.13 13.84
CA VAL A 534 14.35 27.39 14.16
C VAL A 534 14.53 28.22 15.43
N ASN A 535 13.67 29.22 15.67
CA ASN A 535 13.73 30.08 16.85
C ASN A 535 13.59 29.30 18.17
N LEU A 536 12.78 28.23 18.16
CA LEU A 536 12.62 27.36 19.33
C LEU A 536 13.97 26.74 19.73
N VAL A 537 14.75 26.28 18.75
CA VAL A 537 16.05 25.63 18.99
C VAL A 537 17.09 26.62 19.52
N LEU A 538 16.97 27.90 19.15
CA LEU A 538 17.87 28.96 19.62
C LEU A 538 17.52 29.47 21.02
N GLU A 539 16.23 29.64 21.31
CA GLU A 539 15.77 30.32 22.53
C GLU A 539 15.65 29.35 23.72
N GLU A 540 15.34 28.08 23.47
CA GLU A 540 15.14 27.10 24.53
C GLU A 540 16.46 26.52 25.03
N ARG A 541 16.57 26.45 26.37
CA ARG A 541 17.84 26.17 27.04
C ARG A 541 18.34 24.75 26.71
N GLY A 542 19.47 24.68 26.02
CA GLY A 542 20.21 23.43 25.79
C GLY A 542 19.95 22.75 24.44
N LEU A 543 18.91 23.15 23.69
CA LEU A 543 18.62 22.52 22.39
C LEU A 543 19.73 22.78 21.36
N TRP A 544 20.27 24.00 21.31
CA TRP A 544 21.40 24.33 20.44
C TRP A 544 22.66 23.49 20.75
N THR A 545 22.97 23.29 22.03
CA THR A 545 24.10 22.45 22.45
C THR A 545 23.88 20.98 22.12
N GLU A 546 22.65 20.47 22.26
CA GLU A 546 22.33 19.09 21.89
C GLU A 546 22.41 18.87 20.37
N LEU A 547 21.97 19.86 19.57
CA LEU A 547 22.09 19.85 18.11
C LEU A 547 23.55 19.78 17.67
N THR A 548 24.41 20.67 18.18
CA THR A 548 25.83 20.72 17.82
C THR A 548 26.58 19.44 18.22
N LEU A 549 26.23 18.82 19.35
CA LEU A 549 26.73 17.52 19.77
C LEU A 549 26.24 16.38 18.86
N ALA A 550 24.98 16.40 18.43
CA ALA A 550 24.44 15.39 17.51
C ALA A 550 25.09 15.50 16.12
N ILE A 551 25.27 16.71 15.61
CA ILE A 551 26.00 16.98 14.35
C ILE A 551 27.41 16.43 14.46
N ASP A 552 28.11 16.77 15.54
CA ASP A 552 29.46 16.27 15.78
C ASP A 552 29.52 14.75 15.83
N ARG A 553 28.62 14.08 16.57
CA ARG A 553 28.62 12.62 16.66
C ARG A 553 28.47 11.94 15.29
N HIS A 554 27.48 12.36 14.49
CA HIS A 554 27.12 11.66 13.26
C HIS A 554 27.96 12.07 12.04
N LEU A 555 28.54 13.28 12.05
CA LEU A 555 29.41 13.77 10.98
C LEU A 555 30.91 13.60 11.28
N ARG A 556 31.33 13.35 12.53
CA ARG A 556 32.73 13.14 12.89
C ARG A 556 33.29 11.87 12.27
N SER A 557 34.58 11.93 11.89
CA SER A 557 35.33 10.76 11.48
C SER A 557 36.17 10.15 12.62
N ASN A 558 36.29 8.82 12.65
CA ASN A 558 37.15 8.09 13.59
C ASN A 558 38.65 8.41 13.41
N CYS A 559 39.05 9.15 12.36
CA CYS A 559 40.45 9.52 12.12
C CYS A 559 41.06 10.36 13.26
N ASP A 560 40.26 11.12 14.01
CA ASP A 560 40.76 11.91 15.15
C ASP A 560 41.25 11.05 16.32
N THR A 561 40.77 9.80 16.44
CA THR A 561 41.25 8.86 17.48
C THR A 561 42.59 8.21 17.15
N ARG A 562 43.01 8.22 15.88
CA ARG A 562 44.33 7.69 15.46
C ARG A 562 45.46 8.68 15.71
N VAL A 563 45.18 9.98 15.78
CA VAL A 563 46.21 11.00 15.99
C VAL A 563 46.68 11.07 17.46
N GLN A 564 45.85 10.64 18.43
CA GLN A 564 46.27 10.56 19.83
C GLN A 564 46.98 9.25 20.22
N SER A 565 47.15 8.29 19.30
CA SER A 565 47.75 6.98 19.60
C SER A 565 48.99 6.60 18.78
N ASN A 566 49.48 7.48 17.90
CA ASN A 566 50.56 7.16 16.96
C ASN A 566 51.87 7.96 17.13
N ASP A 567 52.14 8.51 18.31
CA ASP A 567 53.52 8.78 18.73
C ASP A 567 54.15 7.48 19.25
N THR A 568 54.42 6.54 18.34
CA THR A 568 55.44 5.47 18.40
C THR A 568 55.10 4.37 17.41
N LYS A 569 55.54 4.52 16.17
CA LYS A 569 56.31 3.50 15.42
C LYS A 569 56.48 3.94 13.96
N GLN A 570 57.72 4.33 13.67
CA GLN A 570 58.26 4.44 12.33
C GLN A 570 58.41 3.06 11.67
N HIS A 571 58.46 3.09 10.34
CA HIS A 571 59.00 2.09 9.41
C HIS A 571 58.18 0.81 9.19
N SER A 572 57.49 0.73 8.04
CA SER A 572 58.03 0.04 6.85
C SER A 572 56.97 -0.05 5.74
N SER A 573 57.41 0.24 4.53
CA SER A 573 56.69 0.27 3.27
C SER A 573 56.45 -1.12 2.64
N THR A 574 55.62 -1.10 1.59
CA THR A 574 55.68 -1.87 0.32
C THR A 574 54.83 -3.15 0.08
N LEU A 575 54.11 -3.07 -1.06
CA LEU A 575 53.69 -4.07 -2.07
C LEU A 575 52.35 -4.85 -2.01
N CYS A 576 51.45 -4.43 -2.90
CA CYS A 576 50.80 -5.14 -4.03
C CYS A 576 50.14 -6.54 -3.88
N CYS A 577 48.83 -6.53 -4.25
CA CYS A 577 48.11 -7.40 -5.20
C CYS A 577 47.80 -8.89 -4.93
N ASN A 578 46.48 -9.17 -4.97
CA ASN A 578 45.76 -10.34 -5.52
C ASN A 578 46.00 -11.76 -4.98
N THR A 579 44.95 -12.38 -4.42
CA THR A 579 44.15 -13.50 -4.99
C THR A 579 43.29 -14.19 -3.90
N ASN A 580 42.05 -14.54 -4.26
CA ASN A 580 41.15 -15.45 -3.51
C ASN A 580 41.35 -16.91 -4.01
N PRO A 581 40.71 -17.96 -3.45
CA PRO A 581 40.34 -18.27 -2.06
C PRO A 581 40.69 -19.74 -1.66
N LYS A 582 40.74 -20.08 -0.35
CA LYS A 582 40.21 -21.32 0.29
C LYS A 582 40.75 -21.58 1.71
N GLN A 583 39.81 -21.82 2.61
CA GLN A 583 39.79 -22.66 3.83
C GLN A 583 41.13 -23.13 4.44
N HIS A 584 41.39 -22.75 5.71
CA HIS A 584 41.48 -23.69 6.82
C HIS A 584 41.49 -22.97 8.19
N SER A 585 40.85 -23.63 9.14
CA SER A 585 40.78 -23.40 10.58
C SER A 585 42.15 -23.25 11.27
N ASN A 586 42.30 -22.26 12.16
CA ASN A 586 42.60 -22.50 13.58
C ASN A 586 42.58 -21.21 14.41
N GLN A 587 42.07 -21.37 15.63
CA GLN A 587 41.94 -20.36 16.66
C GLN A 587 43.33 -19.87 17.14
N SER A 588 43.51 -18.55 17.19
CA SER A 588 44.41 -17.91 18.14
C SER A 588 43.72 -16.67 18.70
N ASN A 589 43.48 -16.74 20.00
CA ASN A 589 42.75 -15.81 20.83
C ASN A 589 43.58 -14.52 21.02
N SER A 590 43.24 -13.46 20.28
CA SER A 590 43.62 -12.10 20.61
C SER A 590 42.37 -11.24 20.47
N ASN A 591 41.81 -10.82 21.61
CA ASN A 591 40.69 -9.88 21.67
C ASN A 591 40.97 -8.68 20.76
N PRO A 592 40.20 -8.47 19.67
CA PRO A 592 40.27 -7.20 18.96
C PRO A 592 39.65 -6.14 19.88
N LYS A 593 40.38 -5.04 20.12
CA LYS A 593 39.78 -3.81 20.66
C LYS A 593 38.51 -3.51 19.86
N PRO A 594 37.39 -3.08 20.50
CA PRO A 594 36.18 -2.75 19.75
C PRO A 594 36.50 -1.64 18.77
N GLU A 595 36.44 -1.93 17.48
CA GLU A 595 36.49 -0.90 16.45
C GLU A 595 35.30 0.04 16.65
N PRO A 596 35.50 1.38 16.61
CA PRO A 596 34.41 2.32 16.77
C PRO A 596 33.35 2.11 15.67
N LYS A 597 32.08 1.87 16.10
CA LYS A 597 30.92 1.61 15.23
C LYS A 597 30.87 2.65 14.10
N GLN A 598 30.94 2.18 12.85
CA GLN A 598 30.78 3.03 11.67
C GLN A 598 29.32 3.48 11.54
N HIS A 599 29.07 4.79 11.43
CA HIS A 599 27.72 5.33 11.19
C HIS A 599 27.30 5.14 9.72
N SER A 600 26.03 4.81 9.51
CA SER A 600 25.46 4.56 8.16
C SER A 600 25.46 5.83 7.30
N SER A 601 25.85 5.71 6.03
CA SER A 601 25.85 6.81 5.05
C SER A 601 24.48 7.48 4.89
N LEU A 602 23.39 6.73 5.10
CA LEU A 602 22.03 7.27 5.09
C LEU A 602 21.77 8.23 6.27
N VAL A 603 22.29 7.92 7.46
CA VAL A 603 22.17 8.81 8.63
C VAL A 603 22.95 10.10 8.37
N GLN A 604 24.14 9.99 7.81
CA GLN A 604 24.99 11.11 7.45
C GLN A 604 24.35 12.02 6.40
N LEU A 605 23.72 11.43 5.37
CA LEU A 605 22.95 12.14 4.36
C LEU A 605 21.88 13.03 4.99
N HIS A 606 21.04 12.45 5.85
CA HIS A 606 19.96 13.21 6.48
C HIS A 606 20.47 14.23 7.51
N ALA A 607 21.59 13.95 8.18
CA ALA A 607 22.25 14.93 9.04
C ALA A 607 22.74 16.15 8.24
N VAL A 608 23.39 15.95 7.09
CA VAL A 608 23.84 17.04 6.21
C VAL A 608 22.65 17.87 5.70
N ILE A 609 21.55 17.22 5.29
CA ILE A 609 20.32 17.92 4.87
C ILE A 609 19.73 18.74 6.03
N ALA A 610 19.72 18.21 7.25
CA ALA A 610 19.24 18.96 8.41
C ALA A 610 20.14 20.17 8.69
N VAL A 611 21.47 20.00 8.65
CA VAL A 611 22.43 21.11 8.79
C VAL A 611 22.19 22.19 7.75
N GLN A 612 22.03 21.82 6.48
CA GLN A 612 21.68 22.76 5.41
C GLN A 612 20.43 23.57 5.75
N ASN A 613 19.36 22.91 6.19
CA ASN A 613 18.10 23.57 6.53
C ASN A 613 18.23 24.47 7.76
N PHE A 614 19.01 24.07 8.77
CA PHE A 614 19.33 24.94 9.90
C PHE A 614 20.09 26.18 9.44
N CYS A 615 21.16 26.02 8.67
CA CYS A 615 21.93 27.14 8.14
C CYS A 615 21.04 28.09 7.34
N GLN A 616 20.24 27.60 6.40
CA GLN A 616 19.35 28.45 5.59
C GLN A 616 18.37 29.26 6.43
N GLN A 617 17.79 28.67 7.49
CA GLN A 617 16.77 29.32 8.31
C GLN A 617 17.37 30.24 9.37
N LEU A 618 18.55 29.93 9.88
CA LEU A 618 19.28 30.80 10.82
C LEU A 618 19.61 32.15 10.18
N HIS A 619 19.98 32.17 8.89
CA HIS A 619 20.22 33.42 8.16
C HIS A 619 18.99 34.33 8.06
N LEU A 620 17.78 33.75 8.10
CA LEU A 620 16.53 34.50 8.02
C LEU A 620 16.05 34.99 9.41
N CYS A 621 16.79 34.65 10.48
CA CYS A 621 16.43 34.99 11.85
C CYS A 621 17.37 36.08 12.40
N ASP A 622 16.79 37.12 13.02
CA ASP A 622 17.53 38.25 13.61
C ASP A 622 18.61 37.82 14.63
N LYS A 623 18.38 36.71 15.35
CA LYS A 623 19.32 36.16 16.36
C LYS A 623 20.18 35.02 15.81
N GLY A 624 20.02 34.65 14.53
CA GLY A 624 20.60 33.45 13.96
C GLY A 624 21.97 33.62 13.30
N GLU A 625 22.41 34.87 13.03
CA GLU A 625 23.67 35.12 12.31
C GLU A 625 24.91 34.58 13.04
N VAL A 626 25.04 34.87 14.34
CA VAL A 626 26.18 34.38 15.16
C VAL A 626 26.17 32.85 15.28
N PRO A 627 25.07 32.21 15.72
CA PRO A 627 24.98 30.74 15.74
C PRO A 627 25.26 30.08 14.39
N CYS A 628 24.81 30.68 13.29
CA CYS A 628 25.08 30.14 11.96
C CYS A 628 26.57 30.19 11.61
N THR A 629 27.21 31.31 11.89
CA THR A 629 28.65 31.49 11.66
C THR A 629 29.46 30.51 12.50
N GLU A 630 29.15 30.38 13.79
CA GLU A 630 29.80 29.41 14.70
C GLU A 630 29.67 27.97 14.19
N LEU A 631 28.47 27.60 13.73
CA LEU A 631 28.21 26.28 13.17
C LEU A 631 29.05 26.01 11.91
N TRP A 632 29.15 26.97 11.00
CA TRP A 632 29.98 26.86 9.81
C TRP A 632 31.47 26.74 10.13
N VAL A 633 31.98 27.58 11.05
CA VAL A 633 33.36 27.49 11.54
C VAL A 633 33.62 26.10 12.13
N GLN A 634 32.70 25.56 12.93
CA GLN A 634 32.82 24.22 13.48
C GLN A 634 32.89 23.14 12.39
N ILE A 635 31.98 23.19 11.40
CA ILE A 635 31.92 22.21 10.29
C ILE A 635 33.23 22.18 9.52
N MET A 636 33.77 23.36 9.20
CA MET A 636 35.00 23.49 8.43
C MET A 636 36.24 23.11 9.24
N THR A 637 36.32 23.54 10.50
CA THR A 637 37.45 23.22 11.39
C THR A 637 37.58 21.72 11.64
N LYS A 638 36.45 21.03 11.83
CA LYS A 638 36.42 19.58 12.07
C LYS A 638 36.45 18.76 10.78
N LYS A 639 36.56 19.40 9.61
CA LYS A 639 36.71 18.78 8.29
C LYS A 639 35.64 17.72 7.99
N TYR A 640 34.42 17.91 8.49
CA TYR A 640 33.36 16.91 8.37
C TYR A 640 33.13 16.50 6.92
N PHE A 641 32.94 17.48 6.02
CA PHE A 641 32.64 17.20 4.62
C PHE A 641 33.78 16.49 3.87
N ILE A 642 35.04 16.80 4.18
CA ILE A 642 36.18 16.07 3.58
C ILE A 642 36.15 14.62 4.06
N SER A 643 36.01 14.42 5.37
CA SER A 643 36.06 13.09 5.97
C SER A 643 34.91 12.17 5.54
N LEU A 644 33.76 12.75 5.18
CA LEU A 644 32.62 12.03 4.62
C LEU A 644 32.85 11.60 3.16
N GLN A 645 33.72 12.29 2.43
CA GLN A 645 34.10 11.95 1.05
C GLN A 645 35.15 10.84 1.00
N GLU A 646 36.05 10.76 1.99
CA GLU A 646 37.14 9.79 2.04
C GLU A 646 36.70 8.35 2.45
N ARG A 647 35.45 8.15 2.87
CA ARG A 647 34.91 6.83 3.28
C ARG A 647 34.33 6.09 2.07
N GLY A 648 34.83 4.88 1.84
CA GLY A 648 34.56 4.05 0.67
C GLY A 648 33.07 3.84 0.36
N GLY A 649 32.70 4.18 -0.88
CA GLY A 649 31.38 4.00 -1.48
C GLY A 649 30.63 5.33 -1.60
N GLU A 650 31.06 6.18 -2.54
CA GLU A 650 30.49 7.49 -2.85
C GLU A 650 28.97 7.38 -3.06
N CYS A 651 28.18 7.59 -2.01
CA CYS A 651 26.73 7.70 -2.16
C CYS A 651 26.46 9.02 -2.87
N PRO A 652 26.00 9.04 -4.13
CA PRO A 652 25.88 10.27 -4.89
C PRO A 652 24.92 11.26 -4.22
N ALA A 653 23.89 10.75 -3.54
CA ALA A 653 22.97 11.56 -2.75
C ALA A 653 23.67 12.33 -1.61
N LEU A 654 24.65 11.71 -0.92
CA LEU A 654 25.41 12.37 0.15
C LEU A 654 26.31 13.47 -0.43
N LEU A 655 26.97 13.21 -1.56
CA LEU A 655 27.81 14.21 -2.24
C LEU A 655 26.97 15.40 -2.75
N THR A 656 25.82 15.11 -3.35
CA THR A 656 24.82 16.13 -3.73
C THR A 656 24.43 16.97 -2.51
N ALA A 657 24.08 16.35 -1.38
CA ALA A 657 23.70 17.06 -0.16
C ALA A 657 24.85 17.91 0.41
N ILE A 658 26.10 17.45 0.36
CA ILE A 658 27.28 18.23 0.78
C ILE A 658 27.43 19.47 -0.11
N CYS A 659 27.36 19.31 -1.44
CA CYS A 659 27.46 20.41 -2.39
C CYS A 659 26.31 21.43 -2.19
N ASP A 660 25.08 20.94 -2.03
CA ASP A 660 23.91 21.79 -1.77
C ASP A 660 23.98 22.49 -0.41
N CYS A 661 24.58 21.85 0.61
CA CYS A 661 24.84 22.47 1.89
C CYS A 661 25.87 23.60 1.75
N LEU A 662 27.01 23.38 1.11
CA LEU A 662 28.02 24.42 0.85
C LEU A 662 27.44 25.59 0.06
N ALA A 663 26.63 25.29 -0.95
CA ALA A 663 25.92 26.27 -1.77
C ALA A 663 24.88 27.11 -1.01
N SER A 664 24.55 26.74 0.23
CA SER A 664 23.62 27.49 1.10
C SER A 664 24.30 28.48 2.05
N MET A 665 25.64 28.50 2.11
CA MET A 665 26.40 29.47 2.88
C MET A 665 26.23 30.87 2.28
N ASN A 666 26.05 31.90 3.10
CA ASN A 666 25.91 33.28 2.65
C ASN A 666 27.30 33.97 2.55
N PRO A 667 27.40 35.14 1.89
CA PRO A 667 28.67 35.85 1.73
C PRO A 667 29.27 36.32 3.06
N ASN A 668 28.45 36.80 4.00
CA ASN A 668 28.94 37.28 5.30
C ASN A 668 29.67 36.16 6.05
N THR A 669 29.03 34.99 6.17
CA THR A 669 29.62 33.83 6.82
C THR A 669 30.86 33.36 6.07
N TYR A 670 30.79 33.26 4.74
CA TYR A 670 31.94 32.88 3.92
C TYR A 670 33.15 33.80 4.17
N ASN A 671 32.93 35.11 4.22
CA ASN A 671 33.98 36.12 4.46
C ASN A 671 34.55 36.08 5.87
N THR A 672 33.82 35.54 6.86
CA THR A 672 34.34 35.34 8.22
C THR A 672 35.19 34.08 8.37
N LEU A 673 35.11 33.13 7.42
CA LEU A 673 35.94 31.93 7.46
C LEU A 673 37.40 32.24 7.11
N ASP A 674 38.34 31.51 7.73
CA ASP A 674 39.75 31.59 7.35
C ASP A 674 39.95 31.25 5.85
N ARG A 675 40.93 31.89 5.21
CA ARG A 675 41.28 31.65 3.79
C ARG A 675 41.49 30.17 3.46
N THR A 676 42.01 29.38 4.41
CA THR A 676 42.17 27.93 4.24
C THR A 676 40.83 27.21 4.09
N TYR A 677 39.81 27.59 4.86
CA TYR A 677 38.48 26.99 4.82
C TYR A 677 37.68 27.47 3.61
N GLN A 678 37.79 28.76 3.25
CA GLN A 678 37.24 29.30 1.99
C GLN A 678 37.74 28.49 0.78
N ARG A 679 39.06 28.29 0.66
CA ARG A 679 39.66 27.45 -0.37
C ARG A 679 39.19 26.01 -0.31
N THR A 680 38.98 25.46 0.90
CA THR A 680 38.47 24.10 1.08
C THR A 680 37.07 23.93 0.47
N CYS A 681 36.16 24.90 0.67
CA CYS A 681 34.84 24.87 0.05
C CYS A 681 34.92 24.81 -1.48
N LEU A 682 35.76 25.66 -2.07
CA LEU A 682 36.00 25.68 -3.52
C LEU A 682 36.56 24.34 -4.02
N VAL A 683 37.60 23.81 -3.35
CA VAL A 683 38.23 22.53 -3.74
C VAL A 683 37.23 21.37 -3.73
N ILE A 684 36.36 21.30 -2.72
CA ILE A 684 35.30 20.29 -2.67
C ILE A 684 34.38 20.42 -3.88
N LEU A 685 33.88 21.62 -4.15
CA LEU A 685 32.95 21.85 -5.25
C LEU A 685 33.60 21.59 -6.63
N PHE A 686 34.83 22.06 -6.86
CA PHE A 686 35.60 21.79 -8.07
C PHE A 686 35.79 20.29 -8.32
N GLY A 687 36.11 19.52 -7.27
CA GLY A 687 36.28 18.07 -7.36
C GLY A 687 35.04 17.35 -7.87
N HIS A 688 33.85 17.88 -7.56
CA HIS A 688 32.56 17.26 -7.90
C HIS A 688 31.94 17.75 -9.21
N CYS A 689 32.49 18.77 -9.86
CA CYS A 689 31.98 19.27 -11.15
C CYS A 689 32.12 18.27 -12.31
N SER A 690 33.03 17.29 -12.18
CA SER A 690 33.27 16.25 -13.20
C SER A 690 32.83 14.84 -12.74
N HIS A 691 32.03 14.76 -11.67
CA HIS A 691 31.55 13.49 -11.11
C HIS A 691 30.69 12.69 -12.10
N GLU A 692 30.66 11.36 -12.02
CA GLU A 692 29.90 10.50 -12.96
C GLU A 692 28.38 10.74 -12.88
N GLU A 693 27.85 10.95 -11.67
CA GLU A 693 26.43 11.22 -11.43
C GLU A 693 26.03 12.67 -11.70
N ALA A 694 24.94 12.83 -12.47
CA ALA A 694 24.46 14.13 -12.92
C ALA A 694 23.95 15.01 -11.77
N SER A 695 23.38 14.44 -10.71
CA SER A 695 22.92 15.20 -9.54
C SER A 695 24.08 15.86 -8.80
N VAL A 696 25.20 15.15 -8.65
CA VAL A 696 26.40 15.65 -7.99
C VAL A 696 27.01 16.80 -8.79
N ARG A 697 27.20 16.60 -10.11
CA ARG A 697 27.69 17.67 -11.01
C ARG A 697 26.80 18.91 -10.94
N ALA A 698 25.49 18.73 -11.03
CA ALA A 698 24.53 19.85 -11.06
C ALA A 698 24.59 20.70 -9.77
N SER A 699 24.70 20.06 -8.61
CA SER A 699 24.83 20.75 -7.32
C SER A 699 26.19 21.41 -7.15
N ALA A 700 27.28 20.73 -7.53
CA ALA A 700 28.63 21.27 -7.45
C ALA A 700 28.80 22.52 -8.34
N VAL A 701 28.34 22.44 -9.60
CA VAL A 701 28.35 23.54 -10.57
C VAL A 701 27.57 24.76 -10.04
N ARG A 702 26.38 24.53 -9.48
CA ARG A 702 25.59 25.61 -8.86
C ARG A 702 26.33 26.23 -7.68
N GLY A 703 26.93 25.42 -6.82
CA GLY A 703 27.69 25.89 -5.66
C GLY A 703 28.86 26.80 -6.05
N LEU A 704 29.67 26.39 -7.03
CA LEU A 704 30.79 27.22 -7.52
C LEU A 704 30.32 28.57 -8.05
N ALA A 705 29.24 28.57 -8.84
CA ALA A 705 28.70 29.80 -9.39
C ALA A 705 28.11 30.75 -8.34
N ILE A 706 27.69 30.25 -7.18
CA ILE A 706 27.30 31.10 -6.05
C ILE A 706 28.54 31.75 -5.45
N TYR A 707 29.66 31.04 -5.36
CA TYR A 707 30.87 31.53 -4.71
C TYR A 707 31.64 32.54 -5.57
N THR A 708 31.48 32.50 -6.90
CA THR A 708 31.98 33.58 -7.77
C THR A 708 31.32 34.93 -7.49
N LEU A 709 30.11 34.94 -6.91
CA LEU A 709 29.47 36.17 -6.44
C LEU A 709 30.16 36.74 -5.19
N TYR A 710 30.90 35.92 -4.45
CA TYR A 710 31.57 36.31 -3.21
C TYR A 710 33.00 36.76 -3.46
N GLU A 711 33.68 36.14 -4.42
CA GLU A 711 35.09 36.37 -4.79
C GLU A 711 35.22 36.92 -6.22
N TYR A 712 34.38 37.89 -6.60
CA TYR A 712 34.38 38.49 -7.94
C TYR A 712 35.71 39.21 -8.30
N GLU A 713 36.57 39.48 -7.31
CA GLU A 713 37.88 40.09 -7.51
C GLU A 713 38.98 39.09 -7.92
N ASP A 714 38.72 37.78 -7.93
CA ASP A 714 39.67 36.76 -8.40
C ASP A 714 39.38 36.37 -9.87
N PRO A 715 40.10 36.97 -10.84
CA PRO A 715 39.87 36.71 -12.26
C PRO A 715 40.23 35.27 -12.67
N VAL A 716 41.11 34.59 -11.93
CA VAL A 716 41.49 33.20 -12.22
C VAL A 716 40.35 32.28 -11.86
N LEU A 717 39.77 32.46 -10.67
CA LEU A 717 38.59 31.71 -10.23
C LEU A 717 37.40 31.92 -11.18
N LEU A 718 37.15 33.17 -11.58
CA LEU A 718 36.07 33.50 -12.53
C LEU A 718 36.25 32.80 -13.88
N GLY A 719 37.48 32.79 -14.41
CA GLY A 719 37.80 32.08 -15.66
C GLY A 719 37.57 30.58 -15.56
N ASP A 720 38.08 29.95 -14.51
CA ASP A 720 37.94 28.50 -14.27
C ASP A 720 36.46 28.09 -14.12
N VAL A 721 35.68 28.88 -13.37
CA VAL A 721 34.24 28.63 -13.20
C VAL A 721 33.47 28.86 -14.50
N ALA A 722 33.77 29.92 -15.26
CA ALA A 722 33.13 30.17 -16.56
C ALA A 722 33.35 28.98 -17.53
N ASP A 723 34.55 28.43 -17.58
CA ASP A 723 34.87 27.25 -18.41
C ASP A 723 34.10 25.99 -17.95
N ILE A 724 33.94 25.79 -16.63
CA ILE A 724 33.09 24.72 -16.10
C ILE A 724 31.63 24.93 -16.49
N LEU A 725 31.12 26.16 -16.38
CA LEU A 725 29.74 26.50 -16.69
C LEU A 725 29.42 26.33 -18.18
N VAL A 726 30.32 26.74 -19.08
CA VAL A 726 30.16 26.55 -20.53
C VAL A 726 30.18 25.06 -20.89
N ARG A 727 31.05 24.28 -20.25
CA ARG A 727 31.05 22.81 -20.40
C ARG A 727 29.75 22.18 -19.85
N GLY A 728 29.29 22.62 -18.68
CA GLY A 728 28.05 22.17 -18.05
C GLY A 728 26.80 22.49 -18.87
N ALA A 729 26.77 23.62 -19.58
CA ALA A 729 25.69 23.97 -20.50
C ALA A 729 25.59 23.02 -21.70
N ARG A 730 26.66 22.27 -21.99
CA ARG A 730 26.75 21.24 -23.04
C ARG A 730 26.71 19.81 -22.48
N ASP A 731 26.45 19.63 -21.18
CA ASP A 731 26.38 18.32 -20.53
C ASP A 731 25.28 17.44 -21.14
N SER A 732 25.45 16.11 -21.11
CA SER A 732 24.46 15.15 -21.62
C SER A 732 23.16 15.17 -20.80
N ALA A 733 23.25 15.46 -19.50
CA ALA A 733 22.12 15.50 -18.58
C ALA A 733 21.39 16.86 -18.61
N PRO A 734 20.05 16.88 -18.85
CA PRO A 734 19.26 18.12 -18.83
C PRO A 734 19.35 18.89 -17.51
N LEU A 735 19.45 18.17 -16.38
CA LEU A 735 19.56 18.75 -15.05
C LEU A 735 20.81 19.64 -14.91
N VAL A 736 21.97 19.15 -15.36
CA VAL A 736 23.24 19.88 -15.31
C VAL A 736 23.18 21.08 -16.24
N ARG A 737 22.68 20.91 -17.48
CA ARG A 737 22.50 22.03 -18.43
C ARG A 737 21.63 23.14 -17.85
N GLY A 738 20.51 22.78 -17.22
CA GLY A 738 19.60 23.76 -16.59
C GLY A 738 20.27 24.54 -15.47
N LYS A 739 21.03 23.87 -14.59
CA LYS A 739 21.75 24.54 -13.49
C LYS A 739 22.92 25.38 -13.98
N ALA A 740 23.67 24.92 -14.99
CA ALA A 740 24.77 25.64 -15.59
C ALA A 740 24.28 26.91 -16.33
N ALA A 741 23.19 26.80 -17.09
CA ALA A 741 22.60 27.96 -17.77
C ALA A 741 22.09 29.02 -16.79
N TRP A 742 21.39 28.61 -15.72
CA TRP A 742 20.99 29.52 -14.65
C TRP A 742 22.19 30.22 -14.00
N SER A 743 23.26 29.46 -13.77
CA SER A 743 24.50 29.96 -13.16
C SER A 743 25.26 30.92 -14.08
N LEU A 744 25.28 30.68 -15.40
CA LEU A 744 25.86 31.59 -16.39
C LEU A 744 25.11 32.93 -16.44
N GLY A 745 23.78 32.91 -16.29
CA GLY A 745 22.98 34.13 -16.19
C GLY A 745 23.47 34.99 -15.03
N ASN A 746 23.51 34.42 -13.82
CA ASN A 746 23.97 35.15 -12.63
C ASN A 746 25.41 35.66 -12.76
N LEU A 747 26.31 34.85 -13.33
CA LEU A 747 27.71 35.25 -13.55
C LEU A 747 27.80 36.42 -14.54
N SER A 748 26.99 36.40 -15.60
CA SER A 748 26.94 37.49 -16.58
C SER A 748 26.45 38.79 -15.95
N ASP A 749 25.45 38.72 -15.06
CA ASP A 749 24.96 39.88 -14.33
C ASP A 749 26.06 40.46 -13.42
N THR A 750 26.84 39.60 -12.75
CA THR A 750 27.94 40.02 -11.86
C THR A 750 29.13 40.63 -12.61
N LEU A 751 29.39 40.17 -13.84
CA LEU A 751 30.44 40.75 -14.70
C LEU A 751 29.99 42.04 -15.42
N GLY A 752 28.68 42.31 -15.44
CA GLY A 752 28.09 43.47 -16.10
C GLY A 752 27.93 44.69 -15.19
N GLU A 753 27.92 44.49 -13.87
CA GLU A 753 28.08 45.53 -12.84
C GLU A 753 29.55 45.92 -12.67
#